data_AF-A0A7X4BWJ9-F1
#
_entry.id   AF-A0A7X4BWJ9-F1
#
_cell.length_a   1.000
_cell.length_b   1.000
_cell.length_c   1.000
_cell.angle_alpha   90.00
_cell.angle_beta   90.00
_cell.angle_gamma   90.00
#
_symmetry.space_group_name_H-M   'P 1'
#
loop_
_entity.id
_entity.type
_entity.pdbx_description
1 polymer ?
#
loop_
_entity_poly.entity_id
_entity_poly.type
_entity_poly.pdbx_seq_one_letter_code
_entity_poly.pdbx_strand_id
1 'polypeptide(L)'
;MIRSGMETNARISQALQALLDRLNDPVQTAYENRGNPVSSTTQLASFVSSQIVEALRNTVFPARVEAELLFLLFLFQEQGGSARTPNRLETARQVLGRLSAMAFQQVSDSLPDPEPHVDRKVTAEQHDSRGTKKLHEAPNRTLHETDIRFAKGVGPKRALLLEKLGIRTIEDALWFLPWRYEDRSRIVSISQLVPEEKATIAGTIHHAGLRRTRRRNMTLFTMSVQDETGAVEVVFFNQPYLDDVLKNGLRVVLSGPVVRHRRGAGVQMRTPQYEVVDEDEDLLLHVGRIVPVYHETRGLSSRQLRRILWGLLETYGSDLQDPLPSRLLEQHQWPSLNAAIMSLHFPCTGSDLSLLNDWQTPAHHRLAFEEGFLLQLALALRQRLRQSASPGIAFRLSGAYTTPLQKHLPFQLTDAQQRVLAEIEADMRAARPMNRLLQGDVGSGKTIVALHAMLGACGDGYQAVLMAPTEILAEQHVSTIRPYLDALDVSVAFLTGGTSPKERAAVLARIAAGDVQLIVGTHALLEQDVQFAKLGIVVVDEQHKFGVLQRGKLREKALYPDVLVMTATPIPRTLAMTIYGDLDVSVIDELPAGRQPIRTRVFRRNARSRAYELVRKEVNEGRQAYIVYPLVEESEKLDLEAVMQAAERLRSTEFAGMNVGIIHGRMKSDERAQIMNAFRAGDVHVLVATTVIEVGVDVPNATVMVIEHADRFGLAQLHQLRGRVGR
;
A
#
# COMPACT_ATOMS: atom_id res chain seq x y z
N MET A 1 11.57 27.37 -6.29
CA MET A 1 10.66 26.23 -6.54
C MET A 1 10.21 26.16 -8.01
N ILE A 2 9.70 27.24 -8.62
CA ILE A 2 9.28 27.21 -10.05
C ILE A 2 10.47 26.92 -11.00
N ARG A 3 11.64 27.54 -10.79
CA ARG A 3 12.85 27.26 -11.59
C ARG A 3 13.38 25.82 -11.47
N SER A 4 13.33 25.21 -10.28
CA SER A 4 13.80 23.82 -10.12
C SER A 4 12.82 22.79 -10.68
N GLY A 5 11.51 23.10 -10.70
CA GLY A 5 10.51 22.29 -11.40
C GLY A 5 10.67 22.32 -12.93
N MET A 6 10.95 23.50 -13.49
CA MET A 6 11.22 23.67 -14.93
C MET A 6 12.49 22.96 -15.39
N GLU A 7 13.59 23.04 -14.60
CA GLU A 7 14.83 22.30 -14.89
C GLU A 7 14.64 20.78 -14.82
N THR A 8 13.77 20.29 -13.93
CA THR A 8 13.47 18.85 -13.81
C THR A 8 12.66 18.35 -15.00
N ASN A 9 11.63 19.09 -15.43
CA ASN A 9 10.84 18.73 -16.61
C ASN A 9 11.66 18.79 -17.91
N ALA A 10 12.54 19.79 -18.07
CA ALA A 10 13.41 19.87 -19.24
C ALA A 10 14.38 18.68 -19.35
N ARG A 11 14.93 18.21 -18.23
CA ARG A 11 15.79 17.01 -18.19
C ARG A 11 15.03 15.73 -18.53
N ILE A 12 13.79 15.59 -18.06
CA ILE A 12 12.92 14.46 -18.37
C ILE A 12 12.58 14.44 -19.87
N SER A 13 12.18 15.58 -20.44
CA SER A 13 11.90 15.71 -21.87
C SER A 13 13.13 15.41 -22.74
N GLN A 14 14.31 15.90 -22.36
CA GLN A 14 15.56 15.61 -23.07
C GLN A 14 15.94 14.12 -23.00
N ALA A 15 15.77 13.48 -21.85
CA ALA A 15 16.04 12.05 -21.68
C ALA A 15 15.07 11.20 -22.51
N LEU A 16 13.79 11.58 -22.58
CA LEU A 16 12.79 10.90 -23.41
C LEU A 16 13.09 11.08 -24.90
N GLN A 17 13.42 12.31 -25.33
CA GLN A 17 13.78 12.58 -26.72
C GLN A 17 15.01 11.78 -27.16
N ALA A 18 16.07 11.76 -26.34
CA ALA A 18 17.28 10.99 -26.63
C ALA A 18 17.05 9.47 -26.65
N LEU A 19 16.05 8.97 -25.92
CA LEU A 19 15.62 7.58 -26.01
C LEU A 19 14.86 7.32 -27.33
N LEU A 20 13.93 8.21 -27.71
CA LEU A 20 13.15 8.09 -28.93
C LEU A 20 14.02 8.15 -30.19
N ASP A 21 15.01 9.03 -30.21
CA ASP A 21 15.96 9.14 -31.32
C ASP A 21 16.76 7.84 -31.50
N ARG A 22 17.11 7.15 -30.40
CA ARG A 22 17.79 5.84 -30.43
C ARG A 22 16.90 4.68 -30.86
N LEU A 23 15.59 4.78 -30.65
CA LEU A 23 14.64 3.69 -30.90
C LEU A 23 13.92 3.78 -32.26
N ASN A 24 13.66 4.99 -32.75
CA ASN A 24 12.89 5.22 -33.98
C ASN A 24 13.57 4.62 -35.21
N ASP A 25 14.86 4.92 -35.44
CA ASP A 25 15.58 4.47 -36.65
C ASP A 25 15.70 2.94 -36.74
N PRO A 26 16.08 2.20 -35.67
CA PRO A 26 16.15 0.73 -35.74
C PRO A 26 14.79 0.08 -35.95
N VAL A 27 13.72 0.59 -35.31
CA VAL A 27 12.36 0.03 -35.45
C VAL A 27 11.78 0.34 -36.82
N GLN A 28 12.03 1.53 -37.36
CA GLN A 28 11.64 1.92 -38.72
C GLN A 28 12.37 1.08 -39.77
N THR A 29 13.69 0.93 -39.64
CA THR A 29 14.52 0.14 -40.55
C THR A 29 14.10 -1.33 -40.54
N ALA A 30 13.74 -1.89 -39.38
CA ALA A 30 13.22 -3.25 -39.28
C ALA A 30 11.82 -3.40 -39.91
N TYR A 31 10.99 -2.37 -39.82
CA TYR A 31 9.68 -2.34 -40.47
C TYR A 31 9.76 -2.23 -41.99
N GLU A 32 10.73 -1.50 -42.53
CA GLU A 32 10.90 -1.32 -43.98
C GLU A 32 11.55 -2.54 -44.65
N ASN A 33 12.44 -3.24 -43.95
CA ASN A 33 13.14 -4.44 -44.43
C ASN A 33 12.33 -5.74 -44.33
N ARG A 34 11.00 -5.67 -44.48
CA ARG A 34 9.98 -6.76 -44.38
C ARG A 34 10.23 -8.05 -45.19
N GLY A 35 11.34 -8.16 -45.95
CA GLY A 35 11.60 -9.23 -46.90
C GLY A 35 12.95 -9.97 -46.80
N ASN A 36 13.86 -9.65 -45.86
CA ASN A 36 15.18 -10.33 -45.80
C ASN A 36 15.45 -10.99 -44.43
N PRO A 37 15.63 -12.32 -44.34
CA PRO A 37 15.80 -13.00 -43.08
C PRO A 37 17.29 -13.16 -42.73
N VAL A 38 17.89 -12.18 -42.05
CA VAL A 38 19.25 -12.33 -41.50
C VAL A 38 19.32 -11.67 -40.13
N SER A 39 19.58 -12.48 -39.08
CA SER A 39 20.14 -12.20 -37.73
C SER A 39 19.81 -10.92 -36.92
N SER A 40 19.07 -9.95 -37.44
CA SER A 40 18.93 -8.58 -36.89
C SER A 40 17.74 -8.40 -35.95
N THR A 41 16.75 -9.29 -35.98
CA THR A 41 15.51 -9.13 -35.21
C THR A 41 15.64 -9.53 -33.74
N THR A 42 16.44 -10.55 -33.43
CA THR A 42 16.78 -10.89 -32.03
C THR A 42 17.68 -9.82 -31.41
N GLN A 43 18.57 -9.22 -32.22
CA GLN A 43 19.39 -8.08 -31.82
C GLN A 43 18.53 -6.83 -31.58
N LEU A 44 17.51 -6.57 -32.40
CA LEU A 44 16.58 -5.47 -32.20
C LEU A 44 15.79 -5.60 -30.89
N ALA A 45 15.24 -6.79 -30.61
CA ALA A 45 14.50 -7.02 -29.37
C ALA A 45 15.37 -6.81 -28.11
N SER A 46 16.60 -7.33 -28.12
CA SER A 46 17.58 -7.12 -27.06
C SER A 46 18.00 -5.65 -26.95
N PHE A 47 18.20 -4.98 -28.08
CA PHE A 47 18.58 -3.57 -28.14
C PHE A 47 17.47 -2.67 -27.59
N VAL A 48 16.24 -2.78 -28.09
CA VAL A 48 15.09 -1.99 -27.63
C VAL A 48 14.86 -2.22 -26.13
N SER A 49 14.90 -3.48 -25.68
CA SER A 49 14.72 -3.81 -24.26
C SER A 49 15.81 -3.18 -23.37
N SER A 50 17.07 -3.25 -23.80
CA SER A 50 18.20 -2.65 -23.07
C SER A 50 18.08 -1.14 -22.94
N GLN A 51 17.73 -0.45 -24.03
CA GLN A 51 17.60 1.02 -24.05
C GLN A 51 16.46 1.51 -23.16
N ILE A 52 15.32 0.81 -23.16
CA ILE A 52 14.18 1.14 -22.30
C ILE A 52 14.52 0.90 -20.82
N VAL A 53 15.11 -0.25 -20.48
CA VAL A 53 15.49 -0.56 -19.10
C VAL A 53 16.56 0.41 -18.57
N GLU A 54 17.51 0.81 -19.41
CA GLU A 54 18.51 1.82 -19.08
C GLU A 54 17.88 3.19 -18.83
N ALA A 55 16.94 3.61 -19.67
CA ALA A 55 16.23 4.88 -19.49
C ALA A 55 15.39 4.89 -18.20
N LEU A 56 14.61 3.84 -17.95
CA LEU A 56 13.80 3.70 -16.73
C LEU A 56 14.64 3.63 -15.45
N ARG A 57 15.89 3.17 -15.54
CA ARG A 57 16.84 3.17 -14.42
C ARG A 57 17.40 4.56 -14.12
N ASN A 58 17.67 5.35 -15.16
CA ASN A 58 18.40 6.61 -15.06
C ASN A 58 17.49 7.83 -14.91
N THR A 59 16.21 7.72 -15.24
CA THR A 59 15.26 8.85 -15.22
C THR A 59 13.88 8.37 -14.77
N VAL A 60 13.29 9.09 -13.82
CA VAL A 60 11.90 8.87 -13.40
C VAL A 60 11.01 9.62 -14.39
N PHE A 61 10.36 8.89 -15.28
CA PHE A 61 9.42 9.45 -16.23
C PHE A 61 8.02 9.61 -15.59
N PRO A 62 7.17 10.51 -16.12
CA PRO A 62 5.77 10.55 -15.75
C PRO A 62 5.09 9.21 -16.05
N ALA A 63 4.13 8.81 -15.20
CA ALA A 63 3.52 7.48 -15.23
C ALA A 63 2.99 7.04 -16.61
N ARG A 64 2.51 7.99 -17.44
CA ARG A 64 2.05 7.69 -18.82
C ARG A 64 3.19 7.30 -19.76
N VAL A 65 4.30 8.01 -19.68
CA VAL A 65 5.51 7.71 -20.46
C VAL A 65 6.09 6.38 -20.00
N GLU A 66 6.11 6.14 -18.69
CA GLU A 66 6.57 4.86 -18.12
C GLU A 66 5.69 3.68 -18.56
N ALA A 67 4.35 3.84 -18.57
CA ALA A 67 3.43 2.81 -19.04
C ALA A 67 3.66 2.45 -20.52
N GLU A 68 3.83 3.43 -21.40
CA GLU A 68 4.11 3.20 -22.83
C GLU A 68 5.51 2.58 -23.05
N LEU A 69 6.51 2.97 -22.26
CA LEU A 69 7.83 2.35 -22.29
C LEU A 69 7.81 0.90 -21.82
N LEU A 70 7.06 0.59 -20.75
CA LEU A 70 6.86 -0.77 -20.27
C LEU A 70 6.06 -1.63 -21.26
N PHE A 71 5.07 -1.04 -21.93
CA PHE A 71 4.33 -1.72 -22.99
C PHE A 71 5.23 -2.02 -24.20
N LEU A 72 6.08 -1.07 -24.61
CA LEU A 72 7.08 -1.28 -25.66
C LEU A 72 8.09 -2.37 -25.26
N LEU A 73 8.53 -2.38 -23.99
CA LEU A 73 9.40 -3.43 -23.46
C LEU A 73 8.73 -4.81 -23.52
N PHE A 74 7.45 -4.89 -23.13
CA PHE A 74 6.67 -6.12 -23.20
C PHE A 74 6.54 -6.65 -24.63
N LEU A 75 6.26 -5.77 -25.59
CA LEU A 75 6.17 -6.07 -27.03
C LEU A 75 7.42 -6.78 -27.58
N PHE A 76 8.60 -6.46 -27.07
CA PHE A 76 9.88 -7.04 -27.50
C PHE A 76 10.40 -8.17 -26.59
N GLN A 77 9.75 -8.47 -25.46
CA GLN A 77 10.11 -9.57 -24.55
C GLN A 77 9.38 -10.89 -24.83
N GLU A 78 8.30 -10.92 -25.63
CA GLU A 78 7.63 -12.17 -26.05
C GLU A 78 8.52 -13.03 -26.98
N GLN A 79 9.42 -13.82 -26.39
CA GLN A 79 10.15 -14.87 -27.08
C GLN A 79 9.28 -16.13 -27.20
N GLY A 80 8.76 -16.38 -28.40
CA GLY A 80 7.99 -17.59 -28.70
C GLY A 80 7.35 -17.63 -30.09
N GLY A 81 7.12 -16.47 -30.71
CA GLY A 81 6.86 -16.35 -32.14
C GLY A 81 8.01 -15.59 -32.78
N SER A 82 8.53 -16.04 -33.92
CA SER A 82 9.55 -15.30 -34.66
C SER A 82 9.17 -13.83 -34.74
N ALA A 83 10.13 -12.92 -34.68
CA ALA A 83 9.97 -11.48 -34.88
C ALA A 83 9.49 -11.09 -36.30
N ARG A 84 8.64 -11.91 -36.92
CA ARG A 84 8.05 -11.79 -38.25
C ARG A 84 6.56 -11.47 -38.21
N THR A 85 5.97 -11.05 -37.10
CA THR A 85 4.56 -10.63 -37.11
C THR A 85 4.51 -9.15 -37.51
N PRO A 86 4.07 -8.77 -38.73
CA PRO A 86 3.99 -7.37 -39.17
C PRO A 86 3.23 -6.48 -38.18
N ASN A 87 2.25 -7.04 -37.47
CA ASN A 87 1.51 -6.35 -36.42
C ASN A 87 2.39 -5.84 -35.26
N ARG A 88 3.45 -6.56 -34.85
CA ARG A 88 4.28 -6.14 -33.70
C ARG A 88 5.11 -4.90 -33.98
N LEU A 89 5.76 -4.83 -35.15
CA LEU A 89 6.54 -3.65 -35.55
C LEU A 89 5.61 -2.45 -35.83
N GLU A 90 4.41 -2.70 -36.32
CA GLU A 90 3.39 -1.67 -36.49
C GLU A 90 2.88 -1.13 -35.15
N THR A 91 2.59 -2.00 -34.18
CA THR A 91 2.24 -1.58 -32.81
C THR A 91 3.40 -0.83 -32.14
N ALA A 92 4.65 -1.28 -32.31
CA ALA A 92 5.82 -0.58 -31.80
C ALA A 92 5.95 0.84 -32.38
N ARG A 93 5.70 1.03 -33.68
CA ARG A 93 5.67 2.36 -34.31
C ARG A 93 4.57 3.25 -33.75
N GLN A 94 3.38 2.69 -33.50
CA GLN A 94 2.27 3.45 -32.90
C GLN A 94 2.62 3.92 -31.49
N VAL A 95 3.24 3.05 -30.69
CA VAL A 95 3.72 3.39 -29.32
C VAL A 95 4.79 4.47 -29.37
N LEU A 96 5.79 4.33 -30.25
CA LEU A 96 6.83 5.34 -30.43
C LEU A 96 6.24 6.69 -30.89
N GLY A 97 5.24 6.67 -31.78
CA GLY A 97 4.52 7.87 -32.19
C GLY A 97 3.77 8.57 -31.04
N ARG A 98 3.13 7.80 -30.15
CA ARG A 98 2.49 8.34 -28.93
C ARG A 98 3.54 8.93 -27.97
N LEU A 99 4.65 8.24 -27.75
CA LEU A 99 5.75 8.74 -26.92
C LEU A 99 6.37 10.02 -27.49
N SER A 100 6.53 10.13 -28.82
CA SER A 100 6.99 11.36 -29.48
C SER A 100 6.01 12.52 -29.31
N ALA A 101 4.70 12.26 -29.40
CA ALA A 101 3.67 13.28 -29.14
C ALA A 101 3.69 13.77 -27.68
N MET A 102 3.91 12.86 -26.73
CA MET A 102 4.05 13.20 -25.30
C MET A 102 5.31 14.03 -25.02
N ALA A 103 6.44 13.71 -25.67
CA ALA A 103 7.67 14.51 -25.58
C ALA A 103 7.45 15.94 -26.12
N PHE A 104 6.73 16.08 -27.23
CA PHE A 104 6.45 17.39 -27.84
C PHE A 104 5.53 18.27 -26.98
N GLN A 105 4.50 17.68 -26.36
CA GLN A 105 3.61 18.40 -25.43
C GLN A 105 4.36 18.89 -24.18
N GLN A 106 5.28 18.11 -23.63
CA GLN A 106 6.08 18.51 -22.46
C GLN A 106 7.07 19.63 -22.76
N VAL A 107 7.57 19.74 -23.99
CA VAL A 107 8.43 20.85 -24.42
C VAL A 107 7.60 22.12 -24.64
N SER A 108 6.41 22.02 -25.23
CA SER A 108 5.49 23.15 -25.44
C SER A 108 5.03 23.79 -24.13
N ASP A 109 4.76 22.99 -23.09
CA ASP A 109 4.34 23.49 -21.77
C ASP A 109 5.51 24.12 -20.96
N SER A 110 6.75 23.99 -21.44
CA SER A 110 7.96 24.47 -20.75
C SER A 110 8.54 25.79 -21.29
N LEU A 111 8.05 26.28 -22.43
CA LEU A 111 8.44 27.56 -23.03
C LEU A 111 7.49 28.67 -22.56
N PRO A 112 7.97 29.86 -22.15
CA PRO A 112 7.11 31.01 -21.95
C PRO A 112 6.57 31.49 -23.31
N ASP A 113 5.28 31.80 -23.39
CA ASP A 113 4.67 32.48 -24.54
C ASP A 113 5.46 33.76 -24.89
N PRO A 114 5.77 34.02 -26.17
CA PRO A 114 6.23 35.35 -26.56
C PRO A 114 5.07 36.35 -26.45
N GLU A 115 5.32 37.46 -25.77
CA GLU A 115 4.38 38.58 -25.58
C GLU A 115 3.81 39.14 -26.90
N PRO A 116 2.63 39.80 -26.85
CA PRO A 116 1.79 40.00 -28.03
C PRO A 116 2.22 41.24 -28.83
N HIS A 117 2.41 41.08 -30.14
CA HIS A 117 2.48 42.20 -31.08
C HIS A 117 1.16 42.38 -31.84
N VAL A 118 0.53 43.51 -31.49
CA VAL A 118 -0.37 44.45 -32.19
C VAL A 118 -0.65 44.26 -33.69
N ASP A 119 -1.95 44.38 -33.99
CA ASP A 119 -2.66 44.79 -35.22
C ASP A 119 -2.41 44.14 -36.59
N ARG A 120 -3.50 43.58 -37.15
CA ARG A 120 -4.10 44.08 -38.40
C ARG A 120 -5.54 43.58 -38.61
N LYS A 121 -6.45 44.55 -38.71
CA LYS A 121 -7.82 44.43 -39.26
C LYS A 121 -7.80 43.84 -40.67
N VAL A 122 -8.70 42.91 -40.99
CA VAL A 122 -9.45 42.87 -42.28
C VAL A 122 -10.84 42.25 -42.06
N THR A 123 -11.83 43.11 -42.25
CA THR A 123 -13.25 43.01 -42.68
C THR A 123 -14.12 41.76 -42.54
N ALA A 124 -15.35 42.07 -42.14
CA ALA A 124 -16.58 41.28 -42.14
C ALA A 124 -16.99 40.71 -43.50
N GLU A 125 -17.73 39.60 -43.45
CA GLU A 125 -18.94 39.40 -44.26
C GLU A 125 -19.89 38.43 -43.55
N GLN A 126 -21.16 38.84 -43.44
CA GLN A 126 -22.28 38.08 -42.95
C GLN A 126 -22.81 37.18 -44.09
N HIS A 127 -23.12 35.92 -43.80
CA HIS A 127 -24.29 35.28 -44.39
C HIS A 127 -24.86 34.17 -43.48
N ASP A 128 -26.18 34.13 -43.55
CA ASP A 128 -27.16 33.50 -42.69
C ASP A 128 -27.40 32.00 -43.00
N SER A 129 -28.12 31.35 -42.08
CA SER A 129 -28.99 30.18 -42.24
C SER A 129 -28.47 28.76 -41.89
N ARG A 130 -29.00 28.29 -40.75
CA ARG A 130 -29.54 26.94 -40.41
C ARG A 130 -28.95 25.72 -41.15
N GLY A 131 -28.30 24.84 -40.39
CA GLY A 131 -28.14 23.43 -40.79
C GLY A 131 -27.20 22.62 -39.89
N THR A 132 -27.78 21.71 -39.10
CA THR A 132 -27.13 20.54 -38.45
C THR A 132 -25.96 20.79 -37.50
N LYS A 133 -26.22 20.68 -36.19
CA LYS A 133 -25.18 20.43 -35.17
C LYS A 133 -24.44 19.15 -35.54
N LYS A 134 -23.23 19.27 -36.10
CA LYS A 134 -22.26 18.18 -36.10
C LYS A 134 -21.87 17.94 -34.64
N LEU A 135 -22.24 16.77 -34.11
CA LEU A 135 -21.61 16.19 -32.93
C LEU A 135 -20.11 16.15 -33.21
N HIS A 136 -19.34 16.92 -32.46
CA HIS A 136 -17.90 16.72 -32.41
C HIS A 136 -17.67 15.37 -31.72
N GLU A 137 -17.37 14.34 -32.50
CA GLU A 137 -16.68 13.15 -32.01
C GLU A 137 -15.35 13.63 -31.40
N ALA A 138 -15.30 13.67 -30.07
CA ALA A 138 -14.05 13.88 -29.35
C ALA A 138 -13.17 12.64 -29.54
N PRO A 139 -11.84 12.79 -29.68
CA PRO A 139 -10.94 11.66 -29.78
C PRO A 139 -11.10 10.79 -28.52
N ASN A 140 -11.10 9.47 -28.74
CA ASN A 140 -11.32 8.39 -27.78
C ASN A 140 -10.28 8.45 -26.62
N ARG A 141 -10.42 9.42 -25.71
CA ARG A 141 -9.59 9.57 -24.51
C ARG A 141 -10.20 8.68 -23.44
N THR A 142 -9.38 7.79 -22.89
CA THR A 142 -9.80 6.97 -21.76
C THR A 142 -10.04 7.85 -20.52
N LEU A 143 -10.99 7.44 -19.66
CA LEU A 143 -11.41 8.25 -18.50
C LEU A 143 -10.26 8.48 -17.50
N HIS A 144 -9.39 7.48 -17.29
CA HIS A 144 -8.15 7.61 -16.49
C HIS A 144 -7.12 8.58 -17.09
N GLU A 145 -7.23 8.95 -18.37
CA GLU A 145 -6.33 9.91 -18.98
C GLU A 145 -6.90 11.32 -19.05
N THR A 146 -8.19 11.47 -18.79
CA THR A 146 -8.85 12.76 -18.91
C THR A 146 -8.74 13.53 -17.60
N ASP A 147 -8.01 14.64 -17.65
CA ASP A 147 -7.82 15.53 -16.49
C ASP A 147 -9.17 16.10 -16.02
N ILE A 148 -9.37 16.14 -14.70
CA ILE A 148 -10.60 16.62 -14.07
C ILE A 148 -10.94 18.08 -14.43
N ARG A 149 -9.96 18.88 -14.88
CA ARG A 149 -10.17 20.24 -15.40
C ARG A 149 -11.08 20.31 -16.63
N PHE A 150 -11.21 19.21 -17.38
CA PHE A 150 -12.13 19.13 -18.52
C PHE A 150 -13.58 18.86 -18.08
N ALA A 151 -13.82 18.58 -16.80
CA ALA A 151 -15.16 18.41 -16.26
C ALA A 151 -15.91 19.75 -16.21
N LYS A 152 -17.17 19.74 -16.66
CA LYS A 152 -18.05 20.91 -16.61
C LYS A 152 -18.19 21.39 -15.16
N GLY A 153 -17.81 22.65 -14.91
CA GLY A 153 -17.86 23.24 -13.56
C GLY A 153 -16.57 23.09 -12.74
N VAL A 154 -15.51 22.47 -13.27
CA VAL A 154 -14.19 22.36 -12.62
C VAL A 154 -13.18 23.29 -13.31
N GLY A 155 -13.04 24.50 -12.79
CA GLY A 155 -11.95 25.41 -13.21
C GLY A 155 -10.59 25.10 -12.55
N PRO A 156 -9.50 25.78 -12.95
CA PRO A 156 -8.14 25.51 -12.44
C PRO A 156 -8.03 25.56 -10.91
N LYS A 157 -8.74 26.49 -10.26
CA LYS A 157 -8.78 26.61 -8.79
C LYS A 157 -9.44 25.41 -8.12
N ARG A 158 -10.49 24.84 -8.73
CA ARG A 158 -11.20 23.67 -8.19
C ARG A 158 -10.42 22.37 -8.42
N ALA A 159 -9.73 22.25 -9.55
CA ALA A 159 -8.84 21.12 -9.80
C ALA A 159 -7.74 20.99 -8.73
N LEU A 160 -7.12 22.11 -8.32
CA LEU A 160 -6.14 22.10 -7.22
C LEU A 160 -6.74 21.68 -5.86
N LEU A 161 -8.04 21.90 -5.63
CA LEU A 161 -8.72 21.44 -4.41
C LEU A 161 -9.07 19.95 -4.49
N LEU A 162 -9.50 19.48 -5.66
CA LEU A 162 -9.78 18.07 -5.94
C LEU A 162 -8.50 17.22 -5.84
N GLU A 163 -7.37 17.75 -6.30
CA GLU A 163 -6.08 17.07 -6.19
C GLU A 163 -5.67 16.82 -4.73
N LYS A 164 -6.04 17.70 -3.80
CA LYS A 164 -5.81 17.47 -2.35
C LYS A 164 -6.60 16.28 -1.79
N LEU A 165 -7.68 15.90 -2.47
CA LEU A 165 -8.46 14.69 -2.17
C LEU A 165 -7.98 13.48 -2.99
N GLY A 166 -6.90 13.61 -3.76
CA GLY A 166 -6.39 12.56 -4.64
C GLY A 166 -7.08 12.48 -6.00
N ILE A 167 -7.99 13.40 -6.32
CA ILE A 167 -8.78 13.38 -7.57
C ILE A 167 -8.06 14.19 -8.64
N ARG A 168 -7.48 13.53 -9.63
CA ARG A 168 -6.77 14.17 -10.76
C ARG A 168 -7.47 13.94 -12.10
N THR A 169 -8.13 12.81 -12.25
CA THR A 169 -8.78 12.38 -13.49
C THR A 169 -10.29 12.29 -13.32
N ILE A 170 -11.01 12.17 -14.44
CA ILE A 170 -12.46 11.92 -14.41
C ILE A 170 -12.75 10.58 -13.73
N GLU A 171 -11.96 9.55 -14.02
CA GLU A 171 -12.10 8.23 -13.38
C GLU A 171 -11.89 8.32 -11.87
N ASP A 172 -10.86 9.03 -11.39
CA ASP A 172 -10.63 9.23 -9.95
C ASP A 172 -11.86 9.86 -9.26
N ALA A 173 -12.54 10.79 -9.94
CA ALA A 173 -13.74 11.43 -9.40
C ALA A 173 -14.91 10.44 -9.32
N LEU A 174 -15.13 9.62 -10.35
CA LEU A 174 -16.18 8.60 -10.36
C LEU A 174 -15.95 7.49 -9.34
N TRP A 175 -14.69 7.22 -8.99
CA TRP A 175 -14.31 6.29 -7.91
C TRP A 175 -14.26 6.94 -6.52
N PHE A 176 -14.48 8.25 -6.40
CA PHE A 176 -14.49 8.96 -5.13
C PHE A 176 -15.82 8.77 -4.38
N LEU A 177 -16.07 7.54 -3.92
CA LEU A 177 -17.30 7.13 -3.27
C LEU A 177 -17.56 7.91 -1.96
N PRO A 178 -18.82 8.15 -1.60
CA PRO A 178 -19.18 8.79 -0.34
C PRO A 178 -18.89 7.91 0.87
N TRP A 179 -18.47 8.49 1.99
CA TRP A 179 -18.16 7.75 3.22
C TRP A 179 -19.36 7.57 4.16
N ARG A 180 -20.46 8.29 3.89
CA ARG A 180 -21.70 8.21 4.64
C ARG A 180 -22.86 8.73 3.81
N TYR A 181 -24.07 8.32 4.18
CA TYR A 181 -25.33 8.81 3.64
C TYR A 181 -26.19 9.47 4.72
N GLU A 182 -26.88 10.54 4.35
CA GLU A 182 -27.87 11.21 5.18
C GLU A 182 -29.25 11.13 4.51
N ASP A 183 -30.26 10.75 5.28
CA ASP A 183 -31.64 10.81 4.79
C ASP A 183 -32.17 12.24 4.90
N ARG A 184 -32.36 12.87 3.73
CA ARG A 184 -33.01 14.17 3.56
C ARG A 184 -34.23 14.06 2.66
N SER A 185 -34.84 12.86 2.60
CA SER A 185 -35.99 12.56 1.76
C SER A 185 -37.28 13.21 2.25
N ARG A 186 -37.41 13.40 3.57
CA ARG A 186 -38.60 13.96 4.20
C ARG A 186 -38.36 15.42 4.57
N ILE A 187 -38.86 16.31 3.72
CA ILE A 187 -39.06 17.72 4.09
C ILE A 187 -40.36 17.79 4.88
N VAL A 188 -40.30 18.23 6.13
CA VAL A 188 -41.49 18.49 6.94
C VAL A 188 -41.79 19.99 6.93
N SER A 189 -43.07 20.35 7.06
CA SER A 189 -43.43 21.76 7.25
C SER A 189 -42.97 22.25 8.61
N ILE A 190 -42.70 23.55 8.74
CA ILE A 190 -42.25 24.15 10.00
C ILE A 190 -43.24 23.90 11.15
N SER A 191 -44.53 23.85 10.84
CA SER A 191 -45.59 23.50 11.81
C SER A 191 -45.51 22.07 12.36
N GLN A 192 -44.85 21.15 11.66
CA GLN A 192 -44.73 19.73 12.03
C GLN A 192 -43.43 19.41 12.77
N LEU A 193 -42.62 20.41 13.10
CA LEU A 193 -41.35 20.21 13.79
C LEU A 193 -41.55 19.66 15.21
N VAL A 194 -41.05 18.45 15.45
CA VAL A 194 -41.07 17.80 16.76
C VAL A 194 -39.75 18.10 17.51
N PRO A 195 -39.80 18.59 18.76
CA PRO A 195 -38.59 18.80 19.55
C PRO A 195 -37.83 17.49 19.78
N GLU A 196 -36.50 17.58 19.84
CA GLU A 196 -35.56 16.48 20.10
C GLU A 196 -35.39 15.47 18.94
N GLU A 197 -36.02 15.74 17.79
CA GLU A 197 -35.83 14.99 16.56
C GLU A 197 -34.94 15.74 15.55
N LYS A 198 -34.42 15.02 14.55
CA LYS A 198 -33.81 15.62 13.37
C LYS A 198 -34.88 15.84 12.32
N ALA A 199 -34.97 17.05 11.79
CA ALA A 199 -35.91 17.39 10.74
C ALA A 199 -35.21 18.12 9.60
N THR A 200 -35.74 17.97 8.40
CA THR A 200 -35.36 18.77 7.23
C THR A 200 -36.52 19.68 6.87
N ILE A 201 -36.27 20.98 6.77
CA ILE A 201 -37.26 22.00 6.41
C ILE A 201 -36.76 22.83 5.24
N ALA A 202 -37.67 23.38 4.44
CA ALA A 202 -37.38 24.31 3.37
C ALA A 202 -38.15 25.61 3.59
N GLY A 203 -37.50 26.76 3.46
CA GLY A 203 -38.15 28.05 3.67
C GLY A 203 -37.27 29.22 3.25
N THR A 204 -37.80 30.44 3.38
CA THR A 204 -37.10 31.67 3.03
C THR A 204 -36.58 32.35 4.30
N ILE A 205 -35.35 32.85 4.27
CA ILE A 205 -34.77 33.63 5.37
C ILE A 205 -35.49 34.98 5.43
N HIS A 206 -36.26 35.21 6.49
CA HIS A 206 -36.93 36.50 6.71
C HIS A 206 -36.01 37.50 7.44
N HIS A 207 -35.24 37.02 8.41
CA HIS A 207 -34.30 37.85 9.16
C HIS A 207 -33.05 37.04 9.50
N ALA A 208 -31.87 37.59 9.30
CA ALA A 208 -30.59 37.02 9.67
C ALA A 208 -29.68 38.10 10.28
N GLY A 209 -28.87 37.73 11.28
CA GLY A 209 -27.89 38.64 11.84
C GLY A 209 -27.03 38.06 12.96
N LEU A 210 -25.86 38.66 13.13
CA LEU A 210 -24.92 38.33 14.19
C LEU A 210 -25.27 39.00 15.52
N ARG A 211 -25.44 38.21 16.58
CA ARG A 211 -25.61 38.65 17.97
C ARG A 211 -24.37 38.33 18.79
N ARG A 212 -23.80 39.36 19.42
CA ARG A 212 -22.74 39.19 20.43
C ARG A 212 -23.37 38.86 21.78
N THR A 213 -22.89 37.81 22.46
CA THR A 213 -23.44 37.41 23.76
C THR A 213 -22.75 38.12 24.92
N ARG A 214 -23.38 38.15 26.10
CA ARG A 214 -22.77 38.67 27.34
C ARG A 214 -21.57 37.85 27.82
N ARG A 215 -21.37 36.62 27.33
CA ARG A 215 -20.19 35.79 27.63
C ARG A 215 -19.06 36.15 26.67
N ARG A 216 -17.88 36.51 27.21
CA ARG A 216 -16.65 36.73 26.42
C ARG A 216 -16.37 35.50 25.54
N ASN A 217 -16.01 35.73 24.28
CA ASN A 217 -15.67 34.72 23.26
C ASN A 217 -16.80 33.82 22.74
N MET A 218 -18.07 34.22 22.85
CA MET A 218 -19.17 33.51 22.19
C MET A 218 -19.97 34.44 21.26
N THR A 219 -20.01 34.10 19.98
CA THR A 219 -20.85 34.77 18.96
C THR A 219 -22.01 33.86 18.58
N LEU A 220 -23.19 34.44 18.36
CA LEU A 220 -24.37 33.72 17.90
C LEU A 220 -24.80 34.33 16.58
N PHE A 221 -24.87 33.53 15.52
CA PHE A 221 -25.58 33.94 14.31
C PHE A 221 -27.00 33.37 14.39
N THR A 222 -28.00 34.25 14.29
CA THR A 222 -29.41 33.89 14.41
C THR A 222 -30.16 34.27 13.15
N MET A 223 -30.98 33.35 12.63
CA MET A 223 -31.90 33.63 11.54
C MET A 223 -33.31 33.12 11.83
N SER A 224 -34.30 33.74 11.21
CA SER A 224 -35.69 33.27 11.16
C SER A 224 -35.98 32.77 9.75
N VAL A 225 -36.34 31.49 9.64
CA VAL A 225 -36.75 30.86 8.38
C VAL A 225 -38.25 30.66 8.40
N GLN A 226 -38.91 31.04 7.31
CA GLN A 226 -40.36 31.00 7.17
C GLN A 226 -40.79 30.17 5.96
N ASP A 227 -41.82 29.35 6.14
CA ASP A 227 -42.54 28.65 5.09
C ASP A 227 -44.03 29.06 5.10
N GLU A 228 -44.87 28.38 4.33
CA GLU A 228 -46.32 28.65 4.28
C GLU A 228 -47.05 28.33 5.59
N THR A 229 -46.43 27.55 6.49
CA THR A 229 -47.05 27.02 7.70
C THR A 229 -46.59 27.72 8.99
N GLY A 230 -45.44 28.38 8.99
CA GLY A 230 -44.92 29.06 10.16
C GLY A 230 -43.50 29.59 10.00
N ALA A 231 -42.92 30.04 11.12
CA ALA A 231 -41.54 30.51 11.20
C ALA A 231 -40.79 29.81 12.33
N VAL A 232 -39.51 29.51 12.11
CA VAL A 232 -38.63 28.88 13.10
C VAL A 232 -37.32 29.64 13.25
N GLU A 233 -36.88 29.80 14.49
CA GLU A 233 -35.58 30.39 14.79
C GLU A 233 -34.46 29.35 14.64
N VAL A 234 -33.39 29.75 13.98
CA VAL A 234 -32.22 28.92 13.68
C VAL A 234 -30.99 29.60 14.24
N VAL A 235 -30.20 28.87 15.03
CA VAL A 235 -29.08 29.44 15.80
C VAL A 235 -27.78 28.68 15.53
N PHE A 236 -26.74 29.40 15.11
CA PHE A 236 -25.37 28.91 14.94
C PHE A 236 -24.45 29.50 16.00
N PHE A 237 -23.64 28.66 16.64
CA PHE A 237 -22.68 29.06 17.67
C PHE A 237 -21.28 29.24 17.07
N ASN A 238 -20.63 30.38 17.34
CA ASN A 238 -19.26 30.68 16.94
C ASN A 238 -18.98 30.60 15.43
N GLN A 239 -19.97 30.93 14.60
CA GLN A 239 -19.87 30.91 13.13
C GLN A 239 -20.18 32.30 12.54
N PRO A 240 -19.29 33.30 12.70
CA PRO A 240 -19.54 34.67 12.25
C PRO A 240 -19.54 34.82 10.72
N TYR A 241 -18.87 33.91 9.99
CA TYR A 241 -18.82 33.93 8.52
C TYR A 241 -20.20 33.74 7.85
N LEU A 242 -21.19 33.22 8.59
CA LEU A 242 -22.54 33.00 8.07
C LEU A 242 -23.29 34.30 7.77
N ASP A 243 -22.90 35.42 8.38
CA ASP A 243 -23.48 36.74 8.11
C ASP A 243 -23.23 37.20 6.66
N ASP A 244 -22.09 36.79 6.09
CA ASP A 244 -21.75 37.07 4.69
C ASP A 244 -22.48 36.16 3.70
N VAL A 245 -22.84 34.94 4.13
CA VAL A 245 -23.37 33.87 3.28
C VAL A 245 -24.90 33.80 3.30
N LEU A 246 -25.52 33.99 4.46
CA LEU A 246 -26.95 33.76 4.70
C LEU A 246 -27.68 35.07 4.91
N LYS A 247 -28.06 35.69 3.78
CA LYS A 247 -28.75 36.98 3.72
C LYS A 247 -30.27 36.83 3.66
N ASN A 248 -30.98 37.88 4.05
CA ASN A 248 -32.44 37.94 3.97
C ASN A 248 -32.91 37.75 2.53
N GLY A 249 -34.03 37.04 2.36
CA GLY A 249 -34.65 36.75 1.06
C GLY A 249 -34.13 35.49 0.37
N LEU A 250 -33.06 34.86 0.87
CA LEU A 250 -32.57 33.60 0.30
C LEU A 250 -33.49 32.43 0.69
N ARG A 251 -33.76 31.54 -0.26
CA ARG A 251 -34.39 30.24 0.01
C ARG A 251 -33.33 29.28 0.53
N VAL A 252 -33.63 28.61 1.63
CA VAL A 252 -32.71 27.67 2.28
C VAL A 252 -33.42 26.38 2.65
N VAL A 253 -32.67 25.29 2.56
CA VAL A 253 -33.02 24.01 3.18
C VAL A 253 -32.14 23.80 4.38
N LEU A 254 -32.76 23.51 5.52
CA LEU A 254 -32.09 23.28 6.79
C LEU A 254 -32.35 21.85 7.25
N SER A 255 -31.29 21.12 7.59
CA SER A 255 -31.39 19.78 8.14
C SER A 255 -30.59 19.69 9.43
N GLY A 256 -31.24 19.32 10.54
CA GLY A 256 -30.56 19.28 11.82
C GLY A 256 -31.47 19.04 13.02
N PRO A 257 -30.89 19.08 14.23
CA PRO A 257 -31.63 18.83 15.46
C PRO A 257 -32.56 19.99 15.78
N VAL A 258 -33.83 19.65 16.01
CA VAL A 258 -34.86 20.54 16.53
C VAL A 258 -34.79 20.48 18.06
N VAL A 259 -34.77 21.63 18.72
CA VAL A 259 -34.75 21.71 20.19
C VAL A 259 -35.82 22.67 20.68
N ARG A 260 -36.27 22.48 21.92
CA ARG A 260 -37.19 23.42 22.56
C ARG A 260 -36.53 24.79 22.72
N HIS A 261 -37.28 25.84 22.39
CA HIS A 261 -36.82 27.21 22.57
C HIS A 261 -36.67 27.52 24.07
N ARG A 262 -35.58 28.21 24.45
CA ARG A 262 -35.27 28.45 25.88
C ARG A 262 -36.20 29.46 26.57
N ARG A 263 -36.97 30.25 25.81
CA ARG A 263 -37.80 31.36 26.34
C ARG A 263 -39.24 31.39 25.78
N GLY A 264 -39.84 30.23 25.51
CA GLY A 264 -41.24 30.17 25.06
C GLY A 264 -41.69 28.78 24.61
N ALA A 265 -42.95 28.65 24.20
CA ALA A 265 -43.58 27.40 23.75
C ALA A 265 -43.25 26.99 22.30
N GLY A 266 -42.14 27.49 21.74
CA GLY A 266 -41.73 27.25 20.36
C GLY A 266 -40.56 26.28 20.23
N VAL A 267 -40.28 25.88 18.99
CA VAL A 267 -39.09 25.10 18.62
C VAL A 267 -38.04 26.00 17.96
N GLN A 268 -36.78 25.59 18.03
CA GLN A 268 -35.67 26.22 17.33
C GLN A 268 -34.75 25.14 16.76
N MET A 269 -34.09 25.39 15.64
CA MET A 269 -33.01 24.51 15.16
C MET A 269 -31.66 25.03 15.62
N ARG A 270 -30.79 24.13 16.10
CA ARG A 270 -29.44 24.52 16.55
C ARG A 270 -28.38 23.93 15.66
N THR A 271 -27.58 24.82 15.06
CA THR A 271 -26.48 24.49 14.16
C THR A 271 -26.92 23.46 13.11
N PRO A 272 -28.09 23.65 12.44
CA PRO A 272 -28.46 22.75 11.36
C PRO A 272 -27.49 22.93 10.21
N GLN A 273 -27.30 21.88 9.44
CA GLN A 273 -26.69 22.03 8.13
C GLN A 273 -27.63 22.85 7.26
N TYR A 274 -27.07 23.76 6.45
CA TYR A 274 -27.85 24.66 5.61
C TYR A 274 -27.42 24.52 4.15
N GLU A 275 -28.38 24.70 3.26
CA GLU A 275 -28.16 24.73 1.82
C GLU A 275 -28.97 25.87 1.21
N VAL A 276 -28.29 26.81 0.54
CA VAL A 276 -28.95 27.89 -0.21
C VAL A 276 -29.44 27.33 -1.55
N VAL A 277 -30.68 27.66 -1.91
CA VAL A 277 -31.35 27.20 -3.12
C VAL A 277 -31.49 28.37 -4.07
N ASP A 278 -30.77 28.30 -5.21
CA ASP A 278 -30.80 29.34 -6.25
C ASP A 278 -31.83 29.03 -7.37
N GLU A 279 -32.09 27.75 -7.68
CA GLU A 279 -33.05 27.29 -8.71
C GLU A 279 -33.79 26.00 -8.27
N ASP A 280 -34.99 25.75 -8.80
CA ASP A 280 -35.81 24.58 -8.42
C ASP A 280 -35.21 23.22 -8.88
N GLU A 281 -34.35 23.20 -9.93
CA GLU A 281 -33.60 22.00 -10.34
C GLU A 281 -32.50 21.61 -9.34
N ASP A 282 -31.92 22.58 -8.61
CA ASP A 282 -30.88 22.36 -7.58
C ASP A 282 -31.45 21.71 -6.29
N LEU A 283 -32.77 21.82 -6.05
CA LEU A 283 -33.45 21.15 -4.93
C LEU A 283 -33.40 19.62 -5.06
N LEU A 284 -33.54 19.10 -6.28
CA LEU A 284 -33.65 17.66 -6.53
C LEU A 284 -32.34 16.92 -6.23
N LEU A 285 -31.17 17.53 -6.45
CA LEU A 285 -29.86 16.89 -6.25
C LEU A 285 -29.41 16.85 -4.78
N HIS A 286 -30.03 17.63 -3.92
CA HIS A 286 -29.53 17.90 -2.57
C HIS A 286 -30.57 17.67 -1.46
N VAL A 287 -31.84 17.51 -1.84
CA VAL A 287 -32.98 17.41 -0.92
C VAL A 287 -34.05 16.51 -1.56
N GLY A 288 -34.91 15.88 -0.75
CA GLY A 288 -35.96 14.96 -1.25
C GLY A 288 -35.44 13.56 -1.60
N ARG A 289 -34.21 13.23 -1.21
CA ARG A 289 -33.61 11.90 -1.35
C ARG A 289 -32.60 11.62 -0.23
N ILE A 290 -32.10 10.39 -0.20
CA ILE A 290 -30.88 10.06 0.53
C ILE A 290 -29.73 10.73 -0.19
N VAL A 291 -28.94 11.51 0.54
CA VAL A 291 -27.82 12.26 -0.02
C VAL A 291 -26.47 11.70 0.43
N PRO A 292 -25.50 11.59 -0.49
CA PRO A 292 -24.14 11.20 -0.14
C PRO A 292 -23.40 12.33 0.59
N VAL A 293 -22.49 11.94 1.48
CA VAL A 293 -21.54 12.79 2.18
C VAL A 293 -20.12 12.31 1.85
N TYR A 294 -19.27 13.24 1.43
CA TYR A 294 -17.91 12.96 0.98
C TYR A 294 -16.87 13.45 1.98
N HIS A 295 -15.63 13.02 1.80
CA HIS A 295 -14.51 13.64 2.52
C HIS A 295 -14.28 15.04 1.95
N GLU A 296 -14.38 16.05 2.82
CA GLU A 296 -14.32 17.45 2.44
C GLU A 296 -12.91 18.03 2.66
N THR A 297 -12.56 19.06 1.89
CA THR A 297 -11.37 19.87 2.13
C THR A 297 -11.75 21.35 2.18
N ARG A 298 -10.90 22.20 2.76
CA ARG A 298 -11.21 23.62 2.89
C ARG A 298 -11.45 24.24 1.50
N GLY A 299 -12.69 24.69 1.27
CA GLY A 299 -13.12 25.28 0.01
C GLY A 299 -13.80 24.31 -0.97
N LEU A 300 -13.97 23.04 -0.59
CA LEU A 300 -14.70 22.04 -1.35
C LEU A 300 -15.65 21.23 -0.44
N SER A 301 -16.95 21.47 -0.59
CA SER A 301 -17.99 20.80 0.20
C SER A 301 -18.61 19.60 -0.52
N SER A 302 -19.28 18.71 0.23
CA SER A 302 -20.03 17.57 -0.32
C SER A 302 -21.08 18.02 -1.35
N ARG A 303 -21.68 19.19 -1.18
CA ARG A 303 -22.61 19.78 -2.15
C ARG A 303 -21.93 20.05 -3.50
N GLN A 304 -20.76 20.70 -3.47
CA GLN A 304 -20.00 21.01 -4.68
C GLN A 304 -19.54 19.73 -5.37
N LEU A 305 -19.12 18.73 -4.60
CA LEU A 305 -18.77 17.40 -5.11
C LEU A 305 -19.98 16.72 -5.77
N ARG A 306 -21.16 16.71 -5.14
CA ARG A 306 -22.40 16.17 -5.76
C ARG A 306 -22.67 16.82 -7.12
N ARG A 307 -22.56 18.15 -7.25
CA ARG A 307 -22.80 18.83 -8.56
C ARG A 307 -21.79 18.41 -9.62
N ILE A 308 -20.51 18.31 -9.25
CA ILE A 308 -19.46 17.87 -10.17
C ILE A 308 -19.72 16.42 -10.60
N LEU A 309 -19.95 15.54 -9.65
CA LEU A 309 -20.15 14.11 -9.87
C LEU A 309 -21.43 13.80 -10.67
N TRP A 310 -22.51 14.55 -10.44
CA TRP A 310 -23.73 14.43 -11.25
C TRP A 310 -23.45 14.73 -12.71
N GLY A 311 -22.81 15.88 -12.99
CA GLY A 311 -22.46 16.25 -14.37
C GLY A 311 -21.49 15.29 -15.02
N LEU A 312 -20.56 14.71 -14.25
CA LEU A 312 -19.64 13.69 -14.74
C LEU A 312 -20.36 12.38 -15.07
N LEU A 313 -21.27 11.90 -14.22
CA LEU A 313 -22.02 10.68 -14.48
C LEU A 313 -22.99 10.82 -15.65
N GLU A 314 -23.63 11.98 -15.82
CA GLU A 314 -24.46 12.24 -17.00
C GLU A 314 -23.64 12.25 -18.30
N THR A 315 -22.41 12.75 -18.25
CA THR A 315 -21.58 12.93 -19.45
C THR A 315 -20.78 11.67 -19.79
N TYR A 316 -20.21 11.01 -18.79
CA TYR A 316 -19.21 9.95 -18.94
C TYR A 316 -19.65 8.60 -18.33
N GLY A 317 -20.80 8.53 -17.66
CA GLY A 317 -21.25 7.29 -17.03
C GLY A 317 -21.43 6.13 -18.01
N SER A 318 -21.84 6.42 -19.25
CA SER A 318 -21.94 5.41 -20.32
C SER A 318 -20.59 4.89 -20.82
N ASP A 319 -19.51 5.62 -20.59
CA ASP A 319 -18.17 5.28 -21.05
C ASP A 319 -17.45 4.33 -20.07
N LEU A 320 -18.04 4.10 -18.89
CA LEU A 320 -17.57 3.13 -17.92
C LEU A 320 -17.75 1.70 -18.47
N GLN A 321 -16.64 1.09 -18.87
CA GLN A 321 -16.62 -0.29 -19.30
C GLN A 321 -16.67 -1.24 -18.11
N ASP A 322 -17.57 -2.21 -18.12
CA ASP A 322 -17.65 -3.21 -17.06
C ASP A 322 -16.52 -4.24 -17.23
N PRO A 323 -15.57 -4.33 -16.28
CA PRO A 323 -14.49 -5.30 -16.38
C PRO A 323 -14.94 -6.71 -15.98
N LEU A 324 -16.12 -6.86 -15.37
CA LEU A 324 -16.66 -8.16 -14.99
C LEU A 324 -17.44 -8.78 -16.16
N PRO A 325 -17.23 -10.08 -16.46
CA PRO A 325 -18.06 -10.80 -17.43
C PRO A 325 -19.55 -10.75 -17.08
N SER A 326 -20.42 -10.59 -18.07
CA SER A 326 -21.88 -10.54 -17.89
C SER A 326 -22.44 -11.73 -17.10
N ARG A 327 -21.87 -12.92 -17.30
CA ARG A 327 -22.22 -14.14 -16.56
C ARG A 327 -22.10 -13.97 -15.03
N LEU A 328 -21.06 -13.27 -14.54
CA LEU A 328 -20.89 -13.04 -13.11
C LEU A 328 -21.93 -12.04 -12.58
N LEU A 329 -22.23 -11.01 -13.36
CA LEU A 329 -23.26 -10.02 -13.00
C LEU A 329 -24.64 -10.70 -12.88
N GLU A 330 -25.00 -11.55 -13.84
CA GLU A 330 -26.27 -12.29 -13.84
C GLU A 330 -26.36 -13.29 -12.67
N GLN A 331 -25.29 -14.05 -12.41
CA GLN A 331 -25.24 -15.06 -11.35
C GLN A 331 -25.43 -14.45 -9.95
N HIS A 332 -24.83 -13.29 -9.71
CA HIS A 332 -24.89 -12.61 -8.41
C HIS A 332 -25.96 -11.50 -8.34
N GLN A 333 -26.72 -11.31 -9.42
CA GLN A 333 -27.72 -10.24 -9.57
C GLN A 333 -27.13 -8.84 -9.28
N TRP A 334 -25.88 -8.62 -9.69
CA TRP A 334 -25.21 -7.36 -9.48
C TRP A 334 -25.53 -6.35 -10.59
N PRO A 335 -25.59 -5.05 -10.24
CA PRO A 335 -25.71 -4.00 -11.24
C PRO A 335 -24.44 -3.89 -12.09
N SER A 336 -24.58 -3.34 -13.30
CA SER A 336 -23.43 -2.92 -14.11
C SER A 336 -22.59 -1.84 -13.40
N LEU A 337 -21.33 -1.66 -13.78
CA LEU A 337 -20.43 -0.66 -13.18
C LEU A 337 -21.07 0.73 -13.12
N ASN A 338 -21.61 1.21 -14.24
CA ASN A 338 -22.29 2.50 -14.32
C ASN A 338 -23.48 2.58 -13.35
N ALA A 339 -24.35 1.56 -13.34
CA ALA A 339 -25.50 1.53 -12.43
C ALA A 339 -25.07 1.46 -10.96
N ALA A 340 -24.00 0.73 -10.64
CA ALA A 340 -23.44 0.64 -9.31
C ALA A 340 -22.94 2.01 -8.83
N ILE A 341 -22.04 2.65 -9.59
CA ILE A 341 -21.50 3.97 -9.27
C ILE A 341 -22.63 5.00 -9.16
N MET A 342 -23.56 5.02 -10.12
CA MET A 342 -24.72 5.91 -10.08
C MET A 342 -25.58 5.71 -8.82
N SER A 343 -25.87 4.46 -8.43
CA SER A 343 -26.67 4.16 -7.25
C SER A 343 -25.96 4.54 -5.93
N LEU A 344 -24.64 4.50 -5.89
CA LEU A 344 -23.86 4.87 -4.71
C LEU A 344 -23.69 6.39 -4.58
N HIS A 345 -23.48 7.11 -5.69
CA HIS A 345 -23.43 8.58 -5.63
C HIS A 345 -24.82 9.20 -5.53
N PHE A 346 -25.83 8.60 -6.16
CA PHE A 346 -27.18 9.13 -6.21
C PHE A 346 -28.22 8.03 -5.98
N PRO A 347 -28.37 7.57 -4.71
CA PRO A 347 -29.32 6.53 -4.38
C PRO A 347 -30.75 6.88 -4.81
N CYS A 348 -31.44 5.92 -5.43
CA CYS A 348 -32.82 6.09 -5.85
C CYS A 348 -33.76 6.19 -4.65
N THR A 349 -34.94 6.77 -4.85
CA THR A 349 -36.01 6.80 -3.86
C THR A 349 -36.39 5.38 -3.43
N GLY A 350 -36.42 5.13 -2.12
CA GLY A 350 -36.68 3.79 -1.56
C GLY A 350 -35.42 2.96 -1.26
N SER A 351 -34.22 3.49 -1.52
CA SER A 351 -32.98 2.84 -1.08
C SER A 351 -32.91 2.74 0.45
N ASP A 352 -32.33 1.65 0.96
CA ASP A 352 -32.18 1.45 2.40
C ASP A 352 -30.94 2.20 2.93
N LEU A 353 -31.18 3.20 3.78
CA LEU A 353 -30.12 4.00 4.40
C LEU A 353 -29.16 3.17 5.27
N SER A 354 -29.65 2.11 5.90
CA SER A 354 -28.83 1.25 6.75
C SER A 354 -27.84 0.46 5.91
N LEU A 355 -28.31 -0.23 4.86
CA LEU A 355 -27.45 -0.97 3.93
C LEU A 355 -26.42 -0.08 3.24
N LEU A 356 -26.78 1.17 2.92
CA LEU A 356 -25.84 2.15 2.35
C LEU A 356 -24.74 2.54 3.34
N ASN A 357 -25.08 2.83 4.60
CA ASN A 357 -24.11 3.22 5.62
C ASN A 357 -23.28 2.04 6.17
N ASP A 358 -23.82 0.83 6.10
CA ASP A 358 -23.15 -0.41 6.49
C ASP A 358 -22.37 -1.05 5.33
N TRP A 359 -22.38 -0.45 4.13
CA TRP A 359 -21.64 -0.88 2.95
C TRP A 359 -22.06 -2.26 2.40
N GLN A 360 -23.35 -2.59 2.53
CA GLN A 360 -23.92 -3.92 2.23
C GLN A 360 -24.87 -3.93 1.02
N THR A 361 -24.94 -2.84 0.25
CA THR A 361 -25.76 -2.84 -0.97
C THR A 361 -25.14 -3.72 -2.06
N PRO A 362 -25.92 -4.24 -3.03
CA PRO A 362 -25.39 -4.99 -4.17
C PRO A 362 -24.31 -4.23 -4.95
N ALA A 363 -24.41 -2.90 -5.02
CA ALA A 363 -23.40 -2.05 -5.64
C ALA A 363 -22.06 -2.09 -4.87
N HIS A 364 -22.09 -1.98 -3.54
CA HIS A 364 -20.88 -2.11 -2.71
C HIS A 364 -20.24 -3.50 -2.86
N HIS A 365 -21.04 -4.57 -2.77
CA HIS A 365 -20.55 -5.93 -2.95
C HIS A 365 -19.92 -6.13 -4.33
N ARG A 366 -20.53 -5.60 -5.39
CA ARG A 366 -20.01 -5.66 -6.75
C ARG A 366 -18.69 -4.91 -6.90
N LEU A 367 -18.58 -3.68 -6.40
CA LEU A 367 -17.32 -2.90 -6.47
C LEU A 367 -16.20 -3.59 -5.66
N ALA A 368 -16.49 -4.08 -4.44
CA ALA A 368 -15.52 -4.81 -3.63
C ALA A 368 -15.09 -6.13 -4.27
N PHE A 369 -16.03 -6.85 -4.89
CA PHE A 369 -15.71 -8.06 -5.65
C PHE A 369 -14.86 -7.75 -6.88
N GLU A 370 -15.19 -6.69 -7.65
CA GLU A 370 -14.40 -6.28 -8.81
C GLU A 370 -12.94 -6.04 -8.43
N GLU A 371 -12.70 -5.24 -7.40
CA GLU A 371 -11.34 -4.93 -6.94
C GLU A 371 -10.55 -6.20 -6.60
N GLY A 372 -11.18 -7.11 -5.83
CA GLY A 372 -10.58 -8.40 -5.50
C GLY A 372 -10.36 -9.28 -6.73
N PHE A 373 -11.33 -9.35 -7.64
CA PHE A 373 -11.28 -10.17 -8.84
C PHE A 373 -10.18 -9.71 -9.79
N LEU A 374 -10.08 -8.40 -10.06
CA LEU A 374 -9.07 -7.84 -10.94
C LEU A 374 -7.66 -8.07 -10.40
N LEU A 375 -7.47 -7.89 -9.09
CA LEU A 375 -6.22 -8.23 -8.43
C LEU A 375 -5.90 -9.72 -8.62
N GLN A 376 -6.83 -10.62 -8.30
CA GLN A 376 -6.63 -12.07 -8.42
C GLN A 376 -6.36 -12.51 -9.87
N LEU A 377 -7.04 -11.92 -10.84
CA LEU A 377 -6.84 -12.18 -12.25
C LEU A 377 -5.44 -11.77 -12.70
N ALA A 378 -4.98 -10.58 -12.32
CA ALA A 378 -3.63 -10.11 -12.62
C ALA A 378 -2.56 -11.05 -12.04
N LEU A 379 -2.76 -11.53 -10.80
CA LEU A 379 -1.86 -12.49 -10.16
C LEU A 379 -1.87 -13.85 -10.87
N ALA A 380 -3.04 -14.38 -11.21
CA ALA A 380 -3.18 -15.65 -11.92
C ALA A 380 -2.53 -15.60 -13.31
N LEU A 381 -2.73 -14.51 -14.07
CA LEU A 381 -2.08 -14.30 -15.36
C LEU A 381 -0.55 -14.26 -15.22
N ARG A 382 -0.04 -13.54 -14.20
CA ARG A 382 1.40 -13.47 -13.91
C ARG A 382 1.97 -14.84 -13.53
N GLN A 383 1.25 -15.63 -12.74
CA GLN A 383 1.66 -16.97 -12.35
C GLN A 383 1.71 -17.90 -13.57
N ARG A 384 0.68 -17.86 -14.42
CA ARG A 384 0.61 -18.66 -15.65
C ARG A 384 1.78 -18.35 -16.60
N LEU A 385 2.06 -17.06 -16.83
CA LEU A 385 3.16 -16.63 -17.69
C LEU A 385 4.51 -17.18 -17.20
N ARG A 386 4.75 -17.23 -15.88
CA ARG A 386 5.97 -17.82 -15.32
C ARG A 386 6.06 -19.32 -15.49
N GLN A 387 4.96 -20.04 -15.22
CA GLN A 387 4.92 -21.49 -15.41
C GLN A 387 5.24 -21.90 -16.85
N SER A 388 4.87 -21.06 -17.83
CA SER A 388 5.22 -21.28 -19.24
C SER A 388 6.62 -20.81 -19.64
N ALA A 389 7.25 -19.90 -18.88
CA ALA A 389 8.41 -19.16 -19.36
C ALA A 389 9.77 -19.79 -19.03
N SER A 390 9.91 -20.65 -18.01
CA SER A 390 11.23 -21.20 -17.65
C SER A 390 11.18 -22.52 -16.88
N PRO A 391 11.98 -23.53 -17.28
CA PRO A 391 12.12 -24.77 -16.52
C PRO A 391 12.84 -24.49 -15.19
N GLY A 392 12.28 -24.99 -14.09
CA GLY A 392 12.89 -24.97 -12.77
C GLY A 392 13.77 -26.20 -12.53
N ILE A 393 14.20 -26.38 -11.28
CA ILE A 393 14.97 -27.54 -10.84
C ILE A 393 14.01 -28.59 -10.29
N ALA A 394 14.00 -29.79 -10.88
CA ALA A 394 13.25 -30.92 -10.34
C ALA A 394 14.16 -31.74 -9.40
N PHE A 395 14.00 -31.54 -8.10
CA PHE A 395 14.74 -32.26 -7.06
C PHE A 395 14.24 -33.71 -6.94
N ARG A 396 15.14 -34.66 -6.65
CA ARG A 396 14.80 -36.05 -6.31
C ARG A 396 14.41 -36.18 -4.85
N LEU A 397 15.00 -35.36 -3.98
CA LEU A 397 14.83 -35.37 -2.53
C LEU A 397 15.09 -36.76 -1.95
N SER A 398 16.30 -37.28 -2.21
CA SER A 398 16.74 -38.65 -1.89
C SER A 398 16.70 -39.03 -0.41
N GLY A 399 16.53 -38.06 0.49
CA GLY A 399 16.50 -38.30 1.93
C GLY A 399 17.87 -38.33 2.62
N ALA A 400 18.96 -38.11 1.88
CA ALA A 400 20.34 -38.27 2.35
C ALA A 400 20.63 -37.51 3.66
N TYR A 401 20.17 -36.26 3.78
CA TYR A 401 20.34 -35.44 4.98
C TYR A 401 19.05 -35.27 5.80
N THR A 402 17.87 -35.35 5.16
CA THR A 402 16.59 -35.10 5.84
C THR A 402 16.18 -36.25 6.76
N THR A 403 16.44 -37.51 6.39
CA THR A 403 16.13 -38.67 7.25
C THR A 403 17.02 -38.72 8.51
N PRO A 404 18.35 -38.51 8.42
CA PRO A 404 19.19 -38.37 9.60
C PRO A 404 18.81 -37.17 10.48
N LEU A 405 18.47 -36.01 9.89
CA LEU A 405 18.02 -34.84 10.65
C LEU A 405 16.84 -35.18 11.57
N GLN A 406 15.80 -35.85 11.05
CA GLN A 406 14.62 -36.23 11.85
C GLN A 406 14.97 -37.10 13.05
N LYS A 407 15.99 -37.95 12.94
CA LYS A 407 16.44 -38.81 14.05
C LYS A 407 17.22 -38.04 15.12
N HIS A 408 17.87 -36.94 14.74
CA HIS A 408 18.65 -36.09 15.65
C HIS A 408 17.84 -34.98 16.33
N LEU A 409 16.60 -34.74 15.89
CA LEU A 409 15.75 -33.73 16.49
C LEU A 409 15.32 -34.14 17.92
N PRO A 410 15.47 -33.26 18.93
CA PRO A 410 15.04 -33.55 20.30
C PRO A 410 13.51 -33.43 20.51
N PHE A 411 12.76 -33.19 19.43
CA PHE A 411 11.30 -33.00 19.43
C PHE A 411 10.70 -33.63 18.18
N GLN A 412 9.39 -33.88 18.22
CA GLN A 412 8.62 -34.31 17.05
C GLN A 412 8.06 -33.09 16.31
N LEU A 413 8.03 -33.18 14.97
CA LEU A 413 7.39 -32.18 14.14
C LEU A 413 5.88 -32.23 14.30
N THR A 414 5.23 -31.06 14.37
CA THR A 414 3.76 -30.98 14.45
C THR A 414 3.10 -31.41 13.12
N ASP A 415 1.80 -31.71 13.14
CA ASP A 415 1.07 -32.10 11.95
C ASP A 415 1.06 -30.97 10.90
N ALA A 416 0.94 -29.72 11.36
CA ALA A 416 1.08 -28.55 10.49
C ALA A 416 2.46 -28.44 9.84
N GLN A 417 3.54 -28.71 10.58
CA GLN A 417 4.91 -28.69 10.03
C GLN A 417 5.10 -29.81 9.00
N GLN A 418 4.59 -31.01 9.27
CA GLN A 418 4.68 -32.14 8.34
C GLN A 418 3.89 -31.89 7.05
N ARG A 419 2.66 -31.34 7.17
CA ARG A 419 1.84 -30.93 6.02
C ARG A 419 2.56 -29.90 5.15
N VAL A 420 3.11 -28.86 5.77
CA VAL A 420 3.84 -27.80 5.05
C VAL A 420 5.13 -28.33 4.40
N LEU A 421 5.84 -29.25 5.05
CA LEU A 421 6.99 -29.92 4.44
C LEU A 421 6.57 -30.69 3.18
N ALA A 422 5.48 -31.46 3.24
CA ALA A 422 4.98 -32.17 2.07
C ALA A 422 4.59 -31.22 0.92
N GLU A 423 3.99 -30.06 1.23
CA GLU A 423 3.69 -29.02 0.25
C GLU A 423 4.97 -28.46 -0.41
N ILE A 424 5.99 -28.15 0.38
CA ILE A 424 7.29 -27.65 -0.11
C ILE A 424 7.98 -28.71 -0.97
N GLU A 425 8.06 -29.95 -0.49
CA GLU A 425 8.72 -31.02 -1.23
C GLU A 425 8.00 -31.36 -2.55
N ALA A 426 6.66 -31.25 -2.58
CA ALA A 426 5.89 -31.45 -3.81
C ALA A 426 6.25 -30.40 -4.87
N ASP A 427 6.43 -29.13 -4.47
CA ASP A 427 6.87 -28.09 -5.40
C ASP A 427 8.32 -28.26 -5.82
N MET A 428 9.23 -28.60 -4.89
CA MET A 428 10.64 -28.86 -5.21
C MET A 428 10.81 -30.04 -6.18
N ARG A 429 9.91 -31.04 -6.17
CA ARG A 429 9.94 -32.14 -7.15
C ARG A 429 9.44 -31.73 -8.54
N ALA A 430 8.73 -30.60 -8.66
CA ALA A 430 8.16 -30.17 -9.93
C ALA A 430 9.23 -29.54 -10.84
N ALA A 431 9.05 -29.66 -12.16
CA ALA A 431 9.95 -29.03 -13.15
C ALA A 431 9.77 -27.51 -13.29
N ARG A 432 9.16 -26.85 -12.29
CA ARG A 432 8.90 -25.41 -12.23
C ARG A 432 9.54 -24.88 -10.94
N PRO A 433 10.08 -23.64 -10.94
CA PRO A 433 10.69 -23.09 -9.73
C PRO A 433 9.63 -22.88 -8.64
N MET A 434 9.89 -23.35 -7.43
CA MET A 434 9.08 -23.06 -6.25
C MET A 434 9.19 -21.57 -5.90
N ASN A 435 8.06 -20.95 -5.58
CA ASN A 435 8.01 -19.58 -5.09
C ASN A 435 6.95 -19.50 -3.98
N ARG A 436 7.38 -19.71 -2.73
CA ARG A 436 6.47 -20.00 -1.62
C ARG A 436 6.70 -19.07 -0.42
N LEU A 437 5.60 -18.64 0.22
CA LEU A 437 5.57 -17.96 1.51
C LEU A 437 5.24 -18.99 2.60
N LEU A 438 6.20 -19.22 3.49
CA LEU A 438 6.03 -19.94 4.73
C LEU A 438 5.61 -18.99 5.85
N GLN A 439 4.34 -19.06 6.22
CA GLN A 439 3.73 -18.28 7.28
C GLN A 439 3.57 -19.13 8.54
N GLY A 440 3.85 -18.55 9.70
CA GLY A 440 3.56 -19.18 10.99
C GLY A 440 3.90 -18.23 12.13
N ASP A 441 3.29 -18.40 13.29
CA ASP A 441 3.55 -17.54 14.45
C ASP A 441 5.05 -17.62 14.88
N VAL A 442 5.54 -16.61 15.60
CA VAL A 442 6.88 -16.62 16.20
C VAL A 442 7.03 -17.89 17.04
N GLY A 443 8.04 -18.72 16.78
CA GLY A 443 8.24 -19.97 17.51
C GLY A 443 7.46 -21.18 16.98
N SER A 444 6.74 -21.06 15.85
CA SER A 444 6.05 -22.21 15.21
C SER A 444 6.99 -23.21 14.52
N GLY A 445 8.32 -23.04 14.61
CA GLY A 445 9.30 -23.91 13.95
C GLY A 445 9.54 -23.64 12.46
N LYS A 446 9.32 -22.43 11.97
CA LYS A 446 9.63 -22.06 10.56
C LYS A 446 11.06 -22.41 10.15
N THR A 447 12.03 -22.16 11.03
CA THR A 447 13.46 -22.44 10.77
C THR A 447 13.72 -23.92 10.54
N ILE A 448 13.05 -24.84 11.26
CA ILE A 448 13.27 -26.28 11.04
C ILE A 448 12.67 -26.74 9.71
N VAL A 449 11.52 -26.19 9.32
CA VAL A 449 10.89 -26.44 8.01
C VAL A 449 11.80 -25.96 6.87
N ALA A 450 12.36 -24.75 7.00
CA ALA A 450 13.33 -24.23 6.03
C ALA A 450 14.61 -25.06 5.97
N LEU A 451 15.16 -25.49 7.12
CA LEU A 451 16.35 -26.34 7.17
C LEU A 451 16.12 -27.67 6.45
N HIS A 452 14.95 -28.27 6.62
CA HIS A 452 14.56 -29.48 5.87
C HIS A 452 14.59 -29.27 4.36
N ALA A 453 13.99 -28.17 3.86
CA ALA A 453 13.99 -27.86 2.44
C ALA A 453 15.40 -27.63 1.89
N MET A 454 16.24 -26.88 2.63
CA MET A 454 17.63 -26.63 2.26
C MET A 454 18.45 -27.92 2.20
N LEU A 455 18.34 -28.79 3.21
CA LEU A 455 19.05 -30.07 3.23
C LEU A 455 18.56 -31.04 2.16
N GLY A 456 17.28 -30.96 1.77
CA GLY A 456 16.75 -31.69 0.62
C GLY A 456 17.49 -31.33 -0.68
N ALA A 457 17.68 -30.04 -0.94
CA ALA A 457 18.47 -29.56 -2.08
C ALA A 457 19.96 -29.96 -1.97
N CYS A 458 20.56 -29.83 -0.78
CA CYS A 458 21.94 -30.24 -0.54
C CYS A 458 22.17 -31.73 -0.80
N GLY A 459 21.21 -32.58 -0.44
CA GLY A 459 21.27 -34.03 -0.69
C GLY A 459 21.30 -34.41 -2.17
N ASP A 460 20.80 -33.54 -3.04
CA ASP A 460 20.85 -33.71 -4.50
C ASP A 460 22.03 -32.96 -5.15
N GLY A 461 22.99 -32.51 -4.33
CA GLY A 461 24.24 -31.87 -4.77
C GLY A 461 24.09 -30.40 -5.15
N TYR A 462 23.08 -29.70 -4.65
CA TYR A 462 22.92 -28.25 -4.82
C TYR A 462 23.37 -27.49 -3.58
N GLN A 463 23.64 -26.20 -3.72
CA GLN A 463 23.89 -25.28 -2.63
C GLN A 463 22.59 -24.62 -2.18
N ALA A 464 22.46 -24.36 -0.88
CA ALA A 464 21.33 -23.69 -0.27
C ALA A 464 21.76 -22.40 0.42
N VAL A 465 20.91 -21.38 0.35
CA VAL A 465 21.16 -20.08 0.98
C VAL A 465 20.06 -19.78 2.00
N LEU A 466 20.44 -19.31 3.19
CA LEU A 466 19.55 -18.70 4.17
C LEU A 466 19.93 -17.22 4.36
N MET A 467 19.05 -16.33 3.90
CA MET A 467 19.20 -14.89 4.07
C MET A 467 18.39 -14.38 5.26
N ALA A 468 19.01 -13.54 6.08
CA ALA A 468 18.37 -12.82 7.16
C ALA A 468 18.51 -11.29 6.98
N PRO A 469 17.56 -10.49 7.49
CA PRO A 469 17.57 -9.03 7.33
C PRO A 469 18.71 -8.33 8.08
N THR A 470 19.21 -8.93 9.16
CA THR A 470 20.26 -8.37 10.01
C THR A 470 21.33 -9.41 10.30
N GLU A 471 22.55 -8.93 10.58
CA GLU A 471 23.69 -9.79 10.92
C GLU A 471 23.41 -10.62 12.17
N ILE A 472 22.75 -10.02 13.17
CA ILE A 472 22.39 -10.70 14.42
C ILE A 472 21.46 -11.89 14.17
N LEU A 473 20.44 -11.72 13.33
CA LEU A 473 19.53 -12.81 13.00
C LEU A 473 20.24 -13.88 12.15
N ALA A 474 21.15 -13.49 11.26
CA ALA A 474 21.97 -14.43 10.50
C ALA A 474 22.88 -15.27 11.42
N GLU A 475 23.56 -14.64 12.38
CA GLU A 475 24.37 -15.31 13.41
C GLU A 475 23.53 -16.25 14.27
N GLN A 476 22.33 -15.81 14.67
CA GLN A 476 21.40 -16.64 15.42
C GLN A 476 20.99 -17.88 14.63
N HIS A 477 20.71 -17.74 13.32
CA HIS A 477 20.42 -18.90 12.48
C HIS A 477 21.59 -19.86 12.44
N VAL A 478 22.82 -19.38 12.21
CA VAL A 478 24.02 -20.22 12.23
C VAL A 478 24.17 -20.96 13.56
N SER A 479 24.08 -20.26 14.69
CA SER A 479 24.23 -20.88 16.01
C SER A 479 23.15 -21.92 16.31
N THR A 480 21.93 -21.69 15.81
CA THR A 480 20.79 -22.60 15.97
C THR A 480 20.92 -23.85 15.09
N ILE A 481 21.38 -23.71 13.84
CA ILE A 481 21.41 -24.83 12.89
C ILE A 481 22.73 -25.61 12.91
N ARG A 482 23.84 -24.98 13.29
CA ARG A 482 25.19 -25.58 13.26
C ARG A 482 25.27 -26.93 14.00
N PRO A 483 24.70 -27.12 15.20
CA PRO A 483 24.74 -28.42 15.87
C PRO A 483 24.15 -29.56 15.04
N TYR A 484 23.09 -29.27 14.25
CA TYR A 484 22.50 -30.25 13.34
C TYR A 484 23.35 -30.46 12.10
N LEU A 485 23.95 -29.40 11.54
CA LEU A 485 24.80 -29.50 10.36
C LEU A 485 26.09 -30.28 10.64
N ASP A 486 26.72 -30.04 11.80
CA ASP A 486 27.95 -30.73 12.21
C ASP A 486 27.69 -32.23 12.43
N ALA A 487 26.53 -32.59 12.98
CA ALA A 487 26.12 -34.00 13.15
C ALA A 487 25.87 -34.72 11.80
N LEU A 488 25.61 -33.97 10.73
CA LEU A 488 25.32 -34.47 9.39
C LEU A 488 26.50 -34.33 8.42
N ASP A 489 27.65 -33.83 8.90
CA ASP A 489 28.82 -33.48 8.09
C ASP A 489 28.48 -32.54 6.92
N VAL A 490 27.59 -31.57 7.18
CA VAL A 490 27.17 -30.56 6.19
C VAL A 490 27.97 -29.27 6.40
N SER A 491 28.67 -28.84 5.35
CA SER A 491 29.49 -27.64 5.40
C SER A 491 28.65 -26.36 5.39
N VAL A 492 28.94 -25.46 6.34
CA VAL A 492 28.29 -24.15 6.46
C VAL A 492 29.28 -22.99 6.33
N ALA A 493 28.90 -21.95 5.58
CA ALA A 493 29.62 -20.67 5.57
C ALA A 493 28.72 -19.52 6.04
N PHE A 494 29.36 -18.49 6.58
CA PHE A 494 28.72 -17.27 7.04
C PHE A 494 29.29 -16.07 6.28
N LEU A 495 28.42 -15.22 5.72
CA LEU A 495 28.83 -14.03 4.98
C LEU A 495 27.86 -12.86 5.21
N THR A 496 28.39 -11.76 5.74
CA THR A 496 27.65 -10.54 6.05
C THR A 496 28.40 -9.29 5.59
N GLY A 497 27.78 -8.11 5.74
CA GLY A 497 28.42 -6.83 5.39
C GLY A 497 29.59 -6.48 6.30
N GLY A 498 29.56 -6.95 7.56
CA GLY A 498 30.63 -6.79 8.54
C GLY A 498 31.80 -7.76 8.40
N THR A 499 31.77 -8.72 7.46
CA THR A 499 32.85 -9.69 7.27
C THR A 499 34.12 -9.00 6.75
N SER A 500 35.29 -9.29 7.33
CA SER A 500 36.54 -8.64 6.92
C SER A 500 36.90 -8.98 5.46
N PRO A 501 37.57 -8.08 4.70
CA PRO A 501 37.88 -8.32 3.29
C PRO A 501 38.66 -9.62 3.03
N LYS A 502 39.57 -9.97 3.95
CA LYS A 502 40.39 -11.19 3.85
C LYS A 502 39.56 -12.46 4.05
N GLU A 503 38.70 -12.48 5.07
CA GLU A 503 37.79 -13.61 5.33
C GLU A 503 36.75 -13.73 4.22
N ARG A 504 36.19 -12.61 3.76
CA ARG A 504 35.26 -12.56 2.64
C ARG A 504 35.85 -13.22 1.41
N ALA A 505 37.06 -12.86 0.99
CA ALA A 505 37.71 -13.45 -0.18
C ALA A 505 37.88 -14.99 -0.04
N ALA A 506 38.25 -15.47 1.15
CA ALA A 506 38.37 -16.90 1.42
C ALA A 506 37.02 -17.64 1.39
N VAL A 507 35.98 -17.04 1.96
CA VAL A 507 34.62 -17.60 1.95
C VAL A 507 34.07 -17.64 0.52
N LEU A 508 34.23 -16.57 -0.25
CA LEU A 508 33.78 -16.50 -1.65
C LEU A 508 34.44 -17.58 -2.52
N ALA A 509 35.74 -17.83 -2.35
CA ALA A 509 36.44 -18.88 -3.08
C ALA A 509 35.84 -20.27 -2.80
N ARG A 510 35.52 -20.57 -1.54
CA ARG A 510 34.90 -21.84 -1.13
C ARG A 510 33.46 -21.98 -1.66
N ILE A 511 32.69 -20.89 -1.67
CA ILE A 511 31.32 -20.88 -2.22
C ILE A 511 31.35 -21.16 -3.73
N ALA A 512 32.25 -20.50 -4.45
CA ALA A 512 32.40 -20.64 -5.90
C ALA A 512 32.93 -22.03 -6.29
N ALA A 513 33.80 -22.64 -5.47
CA ALA A 513 34.30 -23.99 -5.66
C ALA A 513 33.24 -25.08 -5.40
N GLY A 514 32.18 -24.77 -4.65
CA GLY A 514 31.17 -25.74 -4.23
C GLY A 514 31.54 -26.52 -2.96
N ASP A 515 32.59 -26.12 -2.24
CA ASP A 515 33.05 -26.73 -0.99
C ASP A 515 32.09 -26.47 0.19
N VAL A 516 31.11 -25.59 -0.01
CA VAL A 516 30.12 -25.19 0.98
C VAL A 516 28.73 -25.53 0.45
N GLN A 517 27.99 -26.32 1.23
CA GLN A 517 26.63 -26.73 0.89
C GLN A 517 25.59 -25.72 1.36
N LEU A 518 25.73 -25.18 2.58
CA LEU A 518 24.78 -24.23 3.14
C LEU A 518 25.46 -22.89 3.44
N ILE A 519 24.88 -21.79 2.96
CA ILE A 519 25.39 -20.44 3.16
C ILE A 519 24.37 -19.62 3.95
N VAL A 520 24.77 -19.04 5.08
CA VAL A 520 23.93 -18.12 5.86
C VAL A 520 24.49 -16.71 5.77
N GLY A 521 23.64 -15.72 5.58
CA GLY A 521 24.12 -14.36 5.45
C GLY A 521 23.05 -13.29 5.38
N THR A 522 23.48 -12.07 5.12
CA THR A 522 22.59 -10.94 4.86
C THR A 522 22.51 -10.66 3.36
N HIS A 523 21.98 -9.49 2.98
CA HIS A 523 21.94 -9.02 1.59
C HIS A 523 23.31 -8.96 0.89
N ALA A 524 24.41 -9.05 1.64
CA ALA A 524 25.75 -9.22 1.10
C ALA A 524 25.85 -10.41 0.13
N LEU A 525 25.04 -11.46 0.33
CA LEU A 525 24.97 -12.64 -0.56
C LEU A 525 24.46 -12.32 -1.98
N LEU A 526 23.86 -11.15 -2.18
CA LEU A 526 23.30 -10.71 -3.46
C LEU A 526 24.22 -9.74 -4.23
N GLU A 527 25.39 -9.44 -3.67
CA GLU A 527 26.38 -8.58 -4.32
C GLU A 527 26.99 -9.27 -5.54
N GLN A 528 27.49 -8.50 -6.51
CA GLN A 528 27.87 -9.01 -7.84
C GLN A 528 29.04 -10.01 -7.80
N ASP A 529 29.93 -9.88 -6.82
CA ASP A 529 31.11 -10.73 -6.60
C ASP A 529 30.78 -12.14 -6.10
N VAL A 530 29.59 -12.37 -5.53
CA VAL A 530 29.19 -13.69 -5.02
C VAL A 530 28.82 -14.63 -6.16
N GLN A 531 29.59 -15.70 -6.38
CA GLN A 531 29.28 -16.72 -7.40
C GLN A 531 29.06 -18.07 -6.72
N PHE A 532 27.94 -18.72 -7.05
CA PHE A 532 27.60 -20.04 -6.55
C PHE A 532 27.94 -21.09 -7.61
N ALA A 533 28.46 -22.24 -7.18
CA ALA A 533 28.69 -23.37 -8.07
C ALA A 533 27.37 -23.95 -8.60
N LYS A 534 26.40 -24.16 -7.70
CA LYS A 534 25.11 -24.79 -8.05
C LYS A 534 23.99 -24.43 -7.07
N LEU A 535 23.54 -23.17 -7.08
CA LEU A 535 22.47 -22.71 -6.19
C LEU A 535 21.12 -23.36 -6.55
N GLY A 536 20.54 -24.09 -5.60
CA GLY A 536 19.26 -24.79 -5.78
C GLY A 536 18.08 -24.12 -5.07
N ILE A 537 18.29 -23.60 -3.88
CA ILE A 537 17.24 -22.99 -3.07
C ILE A 537 17.74 -21.76 -2.29
N VAL A 538 16.89 -20.75 -2.19
CA VAL A 538 17.09 -19.53 -1.43
C VAL A 538 15.96 -19.37 -0.43
N VAL A 539 16.29 -19.49 0.86
CA VAL A 539 15.40 -19.19 1.96
C VAL A 539 15.64 -17.77 2.42
N VAL A 540 14.57 -17.03 2.67
CA VAL A 540 14.63 -15.64 3.11
C VAL A 540 13.76 -15.43 4.32
N ASP A 541 14.35 -15.06 5.47
CA ASP A 541 13.62 -14.86 6.72
C ASP A 541 13.16 -13.40 6.92
N GLU A 542 12.01 -13.24 7.57
CA GLU A 542 11.42 -12.00 8.07
C GLU A 542 11.48 -10.80 7.11
N GLN A 543 10.81 -10.89 5.97
CA GLN A 543 10.76 -9.80 5.00
C GLN A 543 9.48 -8.96 5.06
N HIS A 544 9.63 -7.69 5.42
CA HIS A 544 8.64 -6.62 5.13
C HIS A 544 9.18 -5.59 4.12
N LYS A 545 10.51 -5.47 3.94
CA LYS A 545 11.16 -4.40 3.15
C LYS A 545 11.97 -4.89 1.94
N PHE A 546 12.00 -6.18 1.68
CA PHE A 546 13.27 -6.82 1.29
C PHE A 546 13.08 -7.71 0.04
N GLY A 547 11.83 -7.82 -0.45
CA GLY A 547 11.42 -8.87 -1.39
C GLY A 547 11.17 -8.48 -2.84
N VAL A 548 11.08 -7.21 -3.23
CA VAL A 548 10.72 -6.85 -4.63
C VAL A 548 11.94 -6.59 -5.52
N LEU A 549 12.89 -5.76 -5.08
CA LEU A 549 14.03 -5.27 -5.89
C LEU A 549 15.17 -6.29 -6.07
N GLN A 550 15.23 -7.33 -5.24
CA GLN A 550 16.35 -8.28 -5.21
C GLN A 550 16.08 -9.56 -6.01
N ARG A 551 14.83 -9.79 -6.45
CA ARG A 551 14.41 -10.94 -7.27
C ARG A 551 15.10 -10.98 -8.64
N GLY A 552 15.37 -9.82 -9.24
CA GLY A 552 16.16 -9.73 -10.47
C GLY A 552 17.59 -10.20 -10.27
N LYS A 553 18.23 -9.78 -9.17
CA LYS A 553 19.61 -10.13 -8.84
C LYS A 553 19.78 -11.63 -8.56
N LEU A 554 18.83 -12.28 -7.90
CA LEU A 554 18.85 -13.73 -7.70
C LEU A 554 18.78 -14.52 -9.01
N ARG A 555 18.02 -14.02 -10.00
CA ARG A 555 17.95 -14.61 -11.35
C ARG A 555 19.25 -14.47 -12.14
N GLU A 556 20.04 -13.43 -11.86
CA GLU A 556 21.38 -13.25 -12.44
C GLU A 556 22.41 -14.23 -11.85
N LYS A 557 22.16 -14.77 -10.64
CA LYS A 557 23.10 -15.65 -9.92
C LYS A 557 22.97 -17.12 -10.26
N ALA A 558 21.77 -17.59 -10.61
CA ALA A 558 21.53 -18.96 -11.01
C ALA A 558 20.28 -19.08 -11.89
N LEU A 559 20.24 -20.11 -12.73
CA LEU A 559 19.09 -20.42 -13.58
C LEU A 559 17.92 -20.93 -12.70
N TYR A 560 17.08 -20.01 -12.24
CA TYR A 560 15.81 -20.24 -11.52
C TYR A 560 15.90 -21.18 -10.31
N PRO A 561 16.60 -20.78 -9.22
CA PRO A 561 16.54 -21.50 -7.95
C PRO A 561 15.14 -21.40 -7.32
N ASP A 562 14.82 -22.36 -6.48
CA ASP A 562 13.62 -22.33 -5.65
C ASP A 562 13.72 -21.24 -4.59
N VAL A 563 12.61 -20.54 -4.32
CA VAL A 563 12.56 -19.43 -3.35
C VAL A 563 11.52 -19.72 -2.28
N LEU A 564 11.97 -19.70 -1.03
CA LEU A 564 11.13 -19.86 0.16
C LEU A 564 11.26 -18.61 1.04
N VAL A 565 10.19 -17.83 1.16
CA VAL A 565 10.15 -16.66 2.03
C VAL A 565 9.47 -17.05 3.34
N MET A 566 10.03 -16.68 4.49
CA MET A 566 9.42 -16.93 5.80
C MET A 566 8.94 -15.61 6.42
N THR A 567 7.79 -15.65 7.07
CA THR A 567 7.30 -14.52 7.88
C THR A 567 6.71 -15.00 9.20
N ALA A 568 7.02 -14.26 10.28
CA ALA A 568 6.40 -14.49 11.57
C ALA A 568 5.03 -13.83 11.73
N THR A 569 4.70 -12.84 10.90
CA THR A 569 3.43 -12.15 10.99
C THR A 569 2.38 -12.90 10.16
N PRO A 570 1.25 -13.31 10.77
CA PRO A 570 0.15 -13.83 9.99
C PRO A 570 -0.45 -12.68 9.19
N ILE A 571 -0.01 -12.55 7.95
CA ILE A 571 -0.58 -11.59 7.01
C ILE A 571 -1.91 -12.19 6.54
N PRO A 572 -3.02 -11.42 6.56
CA PRO A 572 -4.27 -11.89 5.97
C PRO A 572 -4.00 -12.37 4.55
N ARG A 573 -4.51 -13.55 4.18
CA ARG A 573 -4.23 -14.16 2.86
C ARG A 573 -4.45 -13.18 1.71
N THR A 574 -5.48 -12.34 1.81
CA THR A 574 -5.75 -11.26 0.85
C THR A 574 -4.59 -10.27 0.72
N LEU A 575 -4.07 -9.75 1.84
CA LEU A 575 -2.93 -8.85 1.86
C LEU A 575 -1.63 -9.54 1.43
N ALA A 576 -1.44 -10.82 1.77
CA ALA A 576 -0.30 -11.61 1.33
C ALA A 576 -0.30 -11.77 -0.20
N MET A 577 -1.47 -12.04 -0.78
CA MET A 577 -1.65 -12.08 -2.24
C MET A 577 -1.47 -10.70 -2.88
N THR A 578 -1.84 -9.59 -2.25
CA THR A 578 -1.58 -8.26 -2.84
C THR A 578 -0.10 -7.87 -2.79
N ILE A 579 0.54 -8.01 -1.62
CA ILE A 579 1.92 -7.55 -1.38
C ILE A 579 2.94 -8.51 -1.98
N TYR A 580 2.70 -9.81 -1.81
CA TYR A 580 3.62 -10.85 -2.24
C TYR A 580 3.16 -11.58 -3.49
N GLY A 581 1.93 -11.32 -3.97
CA GLY A 581 1.50 -11.57 -5.34
C GLY A 581 1.53 -13.02 -5.78
N ASP A 582 2.74 -13.36 -6.20
CA ASP A 582 3.19 -14.54 -6.89
C ASP A 582 3.68 -15.67 -5.97
N LEU A 583 3.51 -15.55 -4.65
CA LEU A 583 3.89 -16.59 -3.69
C LEU A 583 2.72 -17.54 -3.40
N ASP A 584 2.94 -18.84 -3.58
CA ASP A 584 2.08 -19.87 -2.99
C ASP A 584 2.22 -19.80 -1.46
N VAL A 585 1.13 -19.91 -0.70
CA VAL A 585 1.17 -19.70 0.77
C VAL A 585 1.01 -21.02 1.52
N SER A 586 2.02 -21.39 2.32
CA SER A 586 1.94 -22.42 3.36
C SER A 586 1.76 -21.77 4.72
N VAL A 587 0.83 -22.29 5.52
CA VAL A 587 0.62 -21.81 6.90
C VAL A 587 0.89 -22.94 7.89
N ILE A 588 1.78 -22.67 8.85
CA ILE A 588 1.95 -23.45 10.08
C ILE A 588 0.99 -22.84 11.12
N ASP A 589 -0.16 -23.48 11.29
CA ASP A 589 -1.26 -23.08 12.18
C ASP A 589 -1.21 -23.73 13.57
N GLU A 590 -0.19 -24.54 13.83
CA GLU A 590 0.05 -25.19 15.12
C GLU A 590 1.34 -24.67 15.79
N LEU A 591 1.32 -24.62 17.12
CA LEU A 591 2.49 -24.32 17.93
C LEU A 591 3.08 -25.62 18.50
N PRO A 592 4.42 -25.73 18.63
CA PRO A 592 5.05 -26.87 19.28
C PRO A 592 4.54 -27.11 20.71
N ALA A 593 4.52 -28.38 21.12
CA ALA A 593 4.12 -28.77 22.48
C ALA A 593 5.04 -28.14 23.54
N GLY A 594 4.45 -27.73 24.67
CA GLY A 594 5.18 -27.15 25.82
C GLY A 594 5.18 -25.62 25.89
N ARG A 595 4.74 -24.92 24.84
CA ARG A 595 4.66 -23.45 24.85
C ARG A 595 3.55 -22.94 25.76
N GLN A 596 3.88 -22.04 26.67
CA GLN A 596 2.90 -21.43 27.57
C GLN A 596 2.23 -20.21 26.93
N PRO A 597 0.90 -20.04 27.09
CA PRO A 597 0.19 -18.88 26.56
C PRO A 597 0.62 -17.59 27.29
N ILE A 598 0.98 -16.57 26.52
CA ILE A 598 1.42 -15.28 27.04
C ILE A 598 0.21 -14.49 27.55
N ARG A 599 0.24 -14.12 28.83
CA ARG A 599 -0.83 -13.31 29.46
C ARG A 599 -0.62 -11.83 29.17
N THR A 600 -1.32 -11.31 28.17
CA THR A 600 -1.28 -9.88 27.80
C THR A 600 -2.16 -9.03 28.73
N ARG A 601 -1.62 -7.92 29.24
CA ARG A 601 -2.34 -6.93 30.07
C ARG A 601 -2.08 -5.51 29.56
N VAL A 602 -3.09 -4.66 29.56
CA VAL A 602 -2.98 -3.25 29.16
C VAL A 602 -3.06 -2.36 30.40
N PHE A 603 -2.08 -1.48 30.57
CA PHE A 603 -2.01 -0.52 31.67
C PHE A 603 -2.11 0.91 31.14
N ARG A 604 -2.93 1.74 31.77
CA ARG A 604 -2.95 3.20 31.53
C ARG A 604 -1.76 3.85 32.22
N ARG A 605 -1.41 5.08 31.81
CA ARG A 605 -0.26 5.85 32.34
C ARG A 605 -0.22 5.92 33.88
N ASN A 606 -1.36 6.03 34.54
CA ASN A 606 -1.47 6.12 36.00
C ASN A 606 -1.14 4.80 36.72
N ALA A 607 -1.16 3.68 36.01
CA ALA A 607 -0.86 2.34 36.54
C ALA A 607 0.52 1.83 36.07
N ARG A 608 1.40 2.73 35.59
CA ARG A 608 2.73 2.39 35.09
C ARG A 608 3.62 1.75 36.15
N SER A 609 3.60 2.26 37.38
CA SER A 609 4.36 1.70 38.51
C SER A 609 4.03 0.23 38.74
N ARG A 610 2.75 -0.14 38.67
CA ARG A 610 2.27 -1.51 38.80
C ARG A 610 2.82 -2.45 37.71
N ALA A 611 3.05 -1.95 36.49
CA ALA A 611 3.68 -2.75 35.44
C ALA A 611 5.15 -3.03 35.76
N TYR A 612 5.89 -2.03 36.27
CA TYR A 612 7.28 -2.22 36.68
C TYR A 612 7.45 -3.06 37.93
N GLU A 613 6.50 -3.03 38.87
CA GLU A 613 6.48 -3.96 40.01
C GLU A 613 6.38 -5.43 39.57
N LEU A 614 5.59 -5.72 38.53
CA LEU A 614 5.49 -7.06 37.96
C LEU A 614 6.82 -7.50 37.34
N VAL A 615 7.50 -6.60 36.61
CA VAL A 615 8.84 -6.87 36.08
C VAL A 615 9.83 -7.14 37.21
N ARG A 616 9.84 -6.30 38.25
CA ARG A 616 10.75 -6.44 39.39
C ARG A 616 10.55 -7.77 40.10
N LYS A 617 9.31 -8.23 40.24
CA LYS A 617 9.00 -9.53 40.84
C LYS A 617 9.63 -10.69 40.06
N GLU A 618 9.46 -10.69 38.73
CA GLU A 618 9.98 -11.75 37.87
C GLU A 618 11.51 -11.73 37.84
N VAL A 619 12.13 -10.54 37.80
CA VAL A 619 13.59 -10.42 37.88
C VAL A 619 14.14 -10.92 39.21
N ASN A 620 13.46 -10.66 40.33
CA ASN A 620 13.85 -11.20 41.64
C ASN A 620 13.71 -12.73 41.73
N GLU A 621 12.91 -13.36 40.86
CA GLU A 621 12.81 -14.82 40.72
C GLU A 621 13.94 -15.39 39.83
N GLY A 622 14.93 -14.58 39.42
CA GLY A 622 16.07 -14.97 38.59
C GLY A 622 15.80 -14.93 37.09
N ARG A 623 14.67 -14.35 36.67
CA ARG A 623 14.28 -14.22 35.26
C ARG A 623 14.72 -12.86 34.70
N GLN A 624 14.51 -12.67 33.40
CA GLN A 624 14.90 -11.45 32.71
C GLN A 624 13.72 -10.76 32.04
N ALA A 625 13.87 -9.47 31.74
CA ALA A 625 12.78 -8.69 31.16
C ALA A 625 13.22 -7.71 30.07
N TYR A 626 12.31 -7.48 29.13
CA TYR A 626 12.44 -6.46 28.08
C TYR A 626 11.59 -5.22 28.39
N ILE A 627 12.14 -4.03 28.14
CA ILE A 627 11.38 -2.77 28.15
C ILE A 627 11.58 -2.09 26.80
N VAL A 628 10.52 -2.04 26.00
CA VAL A 628 10.58 -1.62 24.60
C VAL A 628 9.96 -0.24 24.43
N TYR A 629 10.70 0.67 23.79
CA TYR A 629 10.27 2.01 23.42
C TYR A 629 10.16 2.15 21.89
N PRO A 630 9.17 2.91 21.37
CA PRO A 630 9.06 3.15 19.95
C PRO A 630 10.14 4.15 19.49
N LEU A 631 10.55 4.03 18.23
CA LEU A 631 11.32 5.03 17.47
C LEU A 631 10.47 5.42 16.25
N VAL A 632 10.30 6.72 16.00
CA VAL A 632 9.70 7.22 14.75
C VAL A 632 10.81 7.62 13.78
N GLU A 633 10.74 7.17 12.51
CA GLU A 633 11.77 7.45 11.49
C GLU A 633 12.03 8.98 11.32
N GLU A 634 11.01 9.82 11.47
CA GLU A 634 11.13 11.29 11.37
C GLU A 634 11.78 11.97 12.60
N SER A 635 11.75 11.31 13.78
CA SER A 635 12.15 11.88 15.08
C SER A 635 13.21 11.04 15.81
N GLU A 636 13.92 10.16 15.10
CA GLU A 636 14.83 9.18 15.72
C GLU A 636 15.83 9.78 16.71
N LYS A 637 16.39 10.97 16.45
CA LYS A 637 17.37 11.61 17.35
C LYS A 637 16.77 11.95 18.71
N LEU A 638 15.59 12.57 18.72
CA LEU A 638 14.90 12.99 19.94
C LEU A 638 14.39 11.78 20.72
N ASP A 639 13.87 10.77 20.01
CA ASP A 639 13.39 9.53 20.62
C ASP A 639 14.54 8.73 21.25
N LEU A 640 15.74 8.72 20.65
CA LEU A 640 16.93 8.07 21.21
C LEU A 640 17.37 8.69 22.54
N GLU A 641 17.44 10.02 22.62
CA GLU A 641 17.77 10.73 23.87
C GLU A 641 16.74 10.43 24.95
N ALA A 642 15.45 10.38 24.59
CA ALA A 642 14.38 10.02 25.50
C ALA A 642 14.51 8.58 26.03
N VAL A 643 14.93 7.62 25.21
CA VAL A 643 15.18 6.23 25.62
C VAL A 643 16.36 6.13 26.57
N MET A 644 17.47 6.83 26.29
CA MET A 644 18.63 6.86 27.19
C MET A 644 18.29 7.47 28.55
N GLN A 645 17.57 8.59 28.57
CA GLN A 645 17.09 9.22 29.80
C GLN A 645 16.12 8.32 30.56
N ALA A 646 15.22 7.63 29.85
CA ALA A 646 14.29 6.70 30.46
C ALA A 646 15.02 5.51 31.08
N ALA A 647 16.03 4.95 30.40
CA ALA A 647 16.83 3.84 30.93
C ALA A 647 17.61 4.25 32.19
N GLU A 648 18.22 5.43 32.19
CA GLU A 648 18.96 5.92 33.37
C GLU A 648 18.03 6.21 34.55
N ARG A 649 16.83 6.74 34.27
CA ARG A 649 15.78 6.85 35.29
C ARG A 649 15.42 5.48 35.84
N LEU A 650 15.07 4.52 34.98
CA LEU A 650 14.70 3.16 35.39
C LEU A 650 15.78 2.47 36.23
N ARG A 651 17.06 2.71 35.91
CA ARG A 651 18.22 2.20 36.65
C ARG A 651 18.35 2.83 38.04
N SER A 652 18.02 4.11 38.19
CA SER A 652 18.11 4.84 39.46
C SER A 652 16.85 4.72 40.33
N THR A 653 15.69 4.42 39.74
CA THR A 653 14.41 4.34 40.47
C THR A 653 13.87 2.91 40.54
N GLU A 654 13.07 2.46 39.57
CA GLU A 654 12.24 1.25 39.69
C GLU A 654 13.06 -0.05 39.72
N PHE A 655 14.21 -0.07 39.05
CA PHE A 655 15.14 -1.20 39.01
C PHE A 655 16.47 -0.91 39.70
N ALA A 656 16.47 0.00 40.69
CA ALA A 656 17.63 0.24 41.54
C ALA A 656 18.15 -1.07 42.15
N GLY A 657 19.46 -1.33 41.96
CA GLY A 657 20.13 -2.56 42.37
C GLY A 657 20.12 -3.69 41.33
N MET A 658 19.54 -3.48 40.15
CA MET A 658 19.55 -4.44 39.04
C MET A 658 20.45 -3.95 37.90
N ASN A 659 21.06 -4.87 37.17
CA ASN A 659 21.80 -4.56 35.96
C ASN A 659 20.82 -4.28 34.81
N VAL A 660 20.75 -3.01 34.40
CA VAL A 660 19.93 -2.54 33.29
C VAL A 660 20.84 -2.26 32.09
N GLY A 661 20.60 -2.97 30.98
CA GLY A 661 21.30 -2.77 29.70
C GLY A 661 20.46 -1.94 28.74
N ILE A 662 21.11 -1.30 27.76
CA ILE A 662 20.45 -0.48 26.74
C ILE A 662 20.87 -0.98 25.35
N ILE A 663 19.91 -1.21 24.45
CA ILE A 663 20.17 -1.51 23.05
C ILE A 663 19.35 -0.62 22.12
N HIS A 664 20.03 0.02 21.15
CA HIS A 664 19.37 0.83 20.13
C HIS A 664 20.02 0.70 18.74
N GLY A 665 19.29 1.15 17.71
CA GLY A 665 19.63 0.96 16.29
C GLY A 665 20.98 1.54 15.85
N ARG A 666 21.44 2.61 16.53
CA ARG A 666 22.69 3.32 16.23
C ARG A 666 23.94 2.82 16.95
N MET A 667 23.84 1.81 17.83
CA MET A 667 25.01 1.23 18.49
C MET A 667 25.91 0.52 17.48
N LYS A 668 27.22 0.51 17.74
CA LYS A 668 28.17 -0.30 16.96
C LYS A 668 27.85 -1.79 17.13
N SER A 669 28.14 -2.59 16.11
CA SER A 669 27.83 -4.03 16.10
C SER A 669 28.46 -4.74 17.31
N ASP A 670 29.74 -4.49 17.56
CA ASP A 670 30.49 -5.10 18.67
C ASP A 670 29.89 -4.78 20.05
N GLU A 671 29.51 -3.53 20.27
CA GLU A 671 28.91 -3.07 21.53
C GLU A 671 27.55 -3.71 21.77
N ARG A 672 26.73 -3.78 20.71
CA ARG A 672 25.42 -4.45 20.76
C ARG A 672 25.59 -5.95 21.04
N ALA A 673 26.54 -6.60 20.38
CA ALA A 673 26.83 -8.02 20.58
C ALA A 673 27.28 -8.30 22.03
N GLN A 674 28.13 -7.43 22.60
CA GLN A 674 28.56 -7.52 24.00
C GLN A 674 27.39 -7.44 24.97
N ILE A 675 26.50 -6.46 24.83
CA ILE A 675 25.32 -6.31 25.70
C ILE A 675 24.36 -7.48 25.53
N MET A 676 24.17 -7.94 24.29
CA MET A 676 23.34 -9.11 24.03
C MET A 676 23.90 -10.39 24.64
N ASN A 677 25.22 -10.58 24.61
CA ASN A 677 25.86 -11.73 25.23
C ASN A 677 25.78 -11.65 26.76
N ALA A 678 25.98 -10.47 27.35
CA ALA A 678 25.76 -10.24 28.78
C ALA A 678 24.31 -10.50 29.19
N PHE A 679 23.34 -10.10 28.36
CA PHE A 679 21.94 -10.42 28.57
C PHE A 679 21.67 -11.92 28.44
N ARG A 680 22.21 -12.63 27.43
CA ARG A 680 22.06 -14.10 27.35
C ARG A 680 22.70 -14.84 28.52
N ALA A 681 23.80 -14.33 29.07
CA ALA A 681 24.50 -14.92 30.20
C ALA A 681 23.80 -14.69 31.55
N GLY A 682 22.81 -13.79 31.60
CA GLY A 682 22.12 -13.41 32.83
C GLY A 682 22.76 -12.24 33.59
N ASP A 683 23.88 -11.68 33.10
CA ASP A 683 24.57 -10.55 33.73
C ASP A 683 23.75 -9.26 33.67
N VAL A 684 22.93 -9.10 32.62
CA VAL A 684 21.95 -8.01 32.50
C VAL A 684 20.57 -8.57 32.81
N HIS A 685 19.87 -7.99 33.79
CA HIS A 685 18.55 -8.48 34.20
C HIS A 685 17.40 -7.85 33.40
N VAL A 686 17.53 -6.56 33.07
CA VAL A 686 16.52 -5.79 32.33
C VAL A 686 17.17 -5.16 31.11
N LEU A 687 16.63 -5.45 29.92
CA LEU A 687 17.10 -4.87 28.68
C LEU A 687 16.11 -3.81 28.18
N VAL A 688 16.54 -2.55 28.24
CA VAL A 688 15.81 -1.43 27.64
C VAL A 688 16.21 -1.34 26.18
N ALA A 689 15.24 -1.40 25.27
CA ALA A 689 15.55 -1.34 23.87
C ALA A 689 14.50 -0.64 23.03
N THR A 690 14.90 -0.34 21.80
CA THR A 690 13.99 0.11 20.77
C THR A 690 13.52 -1.06 19.90
N THR A 691 12.93 -0.76 18.74
CA THR A 691 12.44 -1.75 17.75
C THR A 691 13.51 -2.73 17.25
N VAL A 692 14.77 -2.60 17.65
CA VAL A 692 15.85 -3.56 17.32
C VAL A 692 15.54 -4.98 17.82
N ILE A 693 14.81 -5.14 18.93
CA ILE A 693 14.43 -6.47 19.47
C ILE A 693 13.33 -7.15 18.64
N GLU A 694 12.64 -6.41 17.77
CA GLU A 694 11.63 -6.96 16.85
C GLU A 694 12.21 -8.12 16.03
N VAL A 695 13.50 -8.03 15.65
CA VAL A 695 14.18 -8.96 14.76
C VAL A 695 15.34 -9.66 15.49
N GLY A 696 15.17 -10.95 15.78
CA GLY A 696 16.29 -11.87 15.98
C GLY A 696 17.01 -11.81 17.32
N VAL A 697 16.28 -11.66 18.42
CA VAL A 697 16.81 -11.98 19.74
C VAL A 697 15.92 -13.03 20.40
N ASP A 698 16.52 -14.14 20.80
CA ASP A 698 15.89 -15.17 21.62
C ASP A 698 16.68 -15.35 22.91
N VAL A 699 15.99 -15.18 24.04
CA VAL A 699 16.54 -15.40 25.39
C VAL A 699 15.48 -16.18 26.18
N PRO A 700 15.64 -17.50 26.37
CA PRO A 700 14.64 -18.34 27.03
C PRO A 700 14.28 -17.86 28.45
N ASN A 701 15.25 -17.30 29.18
CA ASN A 701 15.04 -16.79 30.53
C ASN A 701 14.31 -15.43 30.59
N ALA A 702 13.98 -14.82 29.43
CA ALA A 702 13.21 -13.58 29.37
C ALA A 702 11.69 -13.87 29.37
N THR A 703 11.07 -13.74 30.54
CA THR A 703 9.67 -14.14 30.77
C THR A 703 8.67 -12.99 30.65
N VAL A 704 9.13 -11.74 30.77
CA VAL A 704 8.26 -10.56 30.76
C VAL A 704 8.76 -9.49 29.79
N MET A 705 7.80 -8.85 29.09
CA MET A 705 8.03 -7.69 28.24
C MET A 705 7.06 -6.58 28.59
N VAL A 706 7.58 -5.35 28.69
CA VAL A 706 6.80 -4.12 28.80
C VAL A 706 7.01 -3.28 27.55
N ILE A 707 5.92 -2.90 26.89
CA ILE A 707 5.95 -2.03 25.72
C ILE A 707 5.42 -0.66 26.15
N GLU A 708 6.27 0.34 26.13
CA GLU A 708 5.92 1.74 26.40
C GLU A 708 5.35 2.37 25.12
N HIS A 709 4.37 3.27 25.25
CA HIS A 709 3.75 3.95 24.10
C HIS A 709 3.29 2.99 22.98
N ALA A 710 2.61 1.91 23.37
CA ALA A 710 2.13 0.86 22.47
C ALA A 710 1.22 1.38 21.33
N ASP A 711 0.58 2.54 21.51
CA ASP A 711 -0.21 3.25 20.51
C ASP A 711 0.59 3.69 19.28
N ARG A 712 1.93 3.77 19.38
CA ARG A 712 2.84 4.13 18.29
C ARG A 712 3.35 2.93 17.49
N PHE A 713 3.01 1.71 17.88
CA PHE A 713 3.45 0.49 17.19
C PHE A 713 2.36 -0.03 16.26
N GLY A 714 2.76 -0.58 15.12
CA GLY A 714 1.87 -1.39 14.31
C GLY A 714 1.46 -2.67 15.04
N LEU A 715 0.23 -3.17 14.81
CA LEU A 715 -0.27 -4.39 15.45
C LEU A 715 0.63 -5.61 15.18
N ALA A 716 1.18 -5.69 13.97
CA ALA A 716 2.13 -6.73 13.57
C ALA A 716 3.42 -6.70 14.42
N GLN A 717 3.96 -5.50 14.68
CA GLN A 717 5.16 -5.31 15.50
C GLN A 717 4.89 -5.71 16.96
N LEU A 718 3.75 -5.31 17.52
CA LEU A 718 3.33 -5.73 18.86
C LEU A 718 3.22 -7.25 18.96
N HIS A 719 2.71 -7.91 17.91
CA HIS A 719 2.60 -9.36 17.88
C HIS A 719 3.98 -10.07 17.81
N GLN A 720 4.91 -9.57 17.00
CA GLN A 720 6.28 -10.09 16.95
C GLN A 720 7.00 -9.91 18.29
N LEU A 721 6.92 -8.70 18.87
CA LEU A 721 7.47 -8.38 20.19
C LEU A 721 6.90 -9.31 21.27
N ARG A 722 5.58 -9.53 21.27
CA ARG A 722 4.93 -10.52 22.16
C ARG A 722 5.57 -11.90 22.01
N GLY A 723 5.85 -12.35 20.79
CA GLY A 723 6.46 -13.65 20.52
C GLY A 723 7.92 -13.82 21.00
N ARG A 724 8.56 -12.77 21.51
CA ARG A 724 9.94 -12.80 22.03
C ARG A 724 10.04 -13.21 23.50
N VAL A 725 8.91 -13.40 24.20
CA VAL A 725 8.86 -13.85 25.60
C VAL A 725 8.03 -15.13 25.74
N GLY A 726 8.25 -15.87 26.82
CA GLY A 726 7.48 -17.08 27.15
C GLY A 726 7.79 -18.28 26.24
N ARG A 727 9.08 -18.50 25.98
CA ARG A 727 9.59 -19.66 25.24
C ARG A 727 9.89 -20.84 26.15
#